data_AF-A0A1M7C2K9-F1
#
_entry.id   AF-A0A1M7C2K9-F1
#
_cell.length_a   1.000
_cell.length_b   1.000
_cell.length_c   1.000
_cell.angle_alpha   90.00
_cell.angle_beta   90.00
_cell.angle_gamma   90.00
#
_symmetry.space_group_name_H-M   'P 1'
#
loop_
_entity.id
_entity.type
_entity.pdbx_description
1 polymer ?
#
loop_
_entity_poly.entity_id
_entity_poly.type
_entity_poly.pdbx_seq_one_letter_code
_entity_poly.pdbx_strand_id
1 'polypeptide(L)'
;MKAALTLFKIRNIDISIHWSFPFIIVWTLLIMTIQQATVSQTLWAMLGISLVFICIVLHELGHALMAAHYGIKTKSITLLPIGGMANMQHMPEKPVQEIMISLAGPMMNIVLALLLLPFIKDYVPFWQFMDTFSYLDNSNMLLYIHTINVLLAIFNLIPAFPMDGGRVLRGIIAAYTSYGRATAIAAFIGRSIAIIFIIGGLLNFNLLLAVIGLFIVLSGRAEETLTFLRHHARGLLIGEIMTTDVLAFPSDLPLQTAARKIIHSPCSFFAIVYHGGAPAIASRTMLFQAMAGHPKDNTLNSITRTNKNILQAETPVDEVIDQLTADPEQAFPVMTGEQICGIVSLNNLSEHSLVFEEMEAGNSSQGRVPLVTLIILLLSTWMAAAQAQPDSSRNHQIWQHLLNGRPSDHWVAASSTPLPGALLPYKRIVAYYGNFYSSQMGILGALPPDSMLSRLKQEVTAWQLADPVLPVQPALHYIAVTAQKTGGADGKYRARMPDAQIDKAIELAARLNAIVILDIQVGLSSLEDEIPRLDKYLRLPQVHLGIDPEYSMKNLQVPCTCIGTYDANDINFAINHLAALVKNYQLPPKILVVHRFTRQMVTNYQDITLMPQVQVVMNMDGFGGPSLKRDSYNAYISREPVEFTGFKLFYKNDVNVGKHLMGPAEVLQLIPAPIYIQYQ
;
A
#
# COMPACT_ATOMS: atom_id res chain seq x y z
N MET A 1 -17.24 -21.32 -11.33
CA MET A 1 -17.19 -22.63 -12.03
C MET A 1 -16.06 -23.44 -11.43
N LYS A 2 -16.17 -24.76 -11.25
CA LYS A 2 -15.01 -25.57 -10.85
C LYS A 2 -13.93 -25.38 -11.93
N ALA A 3 -12.82 -24.73 -11.58
CA ALA A 3 -11.82 -24.27 -12.54
C ALA A 3 -10.94 -25.40 -13.12
N ALA A 4 -11.18 -26.65 -12.71
CA ALA A 4 -10.39 -27.81 -13.11
C ALA A 4 -11.26 -29.05 -13.39
N LEU A 5 -10.83 -29.85 -14.37
CA LEU A 5 -11.42 -31.13 -14.76
C LEU A 5 -10.53 -32.27 -14.24
N THR A 6 -11.10 -33.17 -13.43
CA THR A 6 -10.37 -34.35 -12.94
C THR A 6 -10.19 -35.38 -14.06
N LEU A 7 -8.94 -35.79 -14.28
CA LEU A 7 -8.59 -36.81 -15.28
C LEU A 7 -8.68 -38.22 -14.70
N PHE A 8 -7.94 -38.48 -13.61
CA PHE A 8 -7.85 -39.78 -12.96
C PHE A 8 -7.34 -39.62 -11.52
N LYS A 9 -7.39 -40.69 -10.72
CA LYS A 9 -6.93 -40.71 -9.32
C LYS A 9 -5.70 -41.61 -9.16
N ILE A 10 -4.66 -41.13 -8.48
CA ILE A 10 -3.53 -41.95 -8.02
C ILE A 10 -3.51 -41.92 -6.50
N ARG A 11 -3.59 -43.08 -5.83
CA ARG A 11 -3.48 -43.18 -4.35
C ARG A 11 -4.38 -42.18 -3.58
N ASN A 12 -5.64 -42.04 -4.00
CA ASN A 12 -6.61 -41.07 -3.47
C ASN A 12 -6.27 -39.58 -3.69
N ILE A 13 -5.33 -39.27 -4.57
CA ILE A 13 -5.03 -37.91 -5.01
C ILE A 13 -5.69 -37.68 -6.37
N ASP A 14 -6.53 -36.64 -6.45
CA ASP A 14 -7.24 -36.28 -7.68
C ASP A 14 -6.29 -35.50 -8.62
N ILE A 15 -5.93 -36.09 -9.77
CA ILE A 15 -5.14 -35.40 -10.80
C ILE A 15 -6.09 -34.68 -11.74
N SER A 16 -5.99 -33.35 -11.78
CA SER A 16 -6.90 -32.47 -12.51
C SER A 16 -6.16 -31.53 -13.45
N ILE A 17 -6.81 -31.11 -14.52
CA ILE A 17 -6.32 -30.11 -15.47
C ILE A 17 -7.12 -28.82 -15.31
N HIS A 18 -6.43 -27.69 -15.21
CA HIS A 18 -7.05 -26.37 -15.19
C HIS A 18 -7.59 -25.97 -16.58
N TRP A 19 -8.66 -25.18 -16.65
CA TRP A 19 -9.29 -24.77 -17.92
C TRP A 19 -8.34 -24.04 -18.89
N SER A 20 -7.24 -23.48 -18.39
CA SER A 20 -6.24 -22.77 -19.20
C SER A 20 -5.22 -23.70 -19.88
N PHE A 21 -5.17 -24.98 -19.51
CA PHE A 21 -4.20 -25.94 -20.08
C PHE A 21 -4.30 -26.12 -21.62
N PRO A 22 -5.50 -26.17 -22.23
CA PRO A 22 -5.61 -26.29 -23.68
C PRO A 22 -4.95 -25.13 -24.46
N PHE A 23 -4.75 -23.96 -23.85
CA PHE A 23 -4.06 -22.85 -24.52
C PHE A 23 -2.62 -23.18 -24.90
N ILE A 24 -1.91 -24.01 -24.12
CA ILE A 24 -0.55 -24.44 -24.51
C ILE A 24 -0.58 -25.28 -25.78
N ILE A 25 -1.56 -26.17 -25.88
CA ILE A 25 -1.73 -27.02 -27.05
C ILE A 25 -2.03 -26.15 -28.28
N VAL A 26 -3.00 -25.23 -28.17
CA VAL A 26 -3.37 -24.30 -29.24
C VAL A 26 -2.18 -23.41 -29.63
N TRP A 27 -1.46 -22.86 -28.66
CA TRP A 27 -0.29 -22.02 -28.88
C TRP A 27 0.84 -22.78 -29.59
N THR A 28 1.09 -24.03 -29.21
CA THR A 28 2.09 -24.88 -29.86
C THR A 28 1.71 -25.17 -31.29
N LEU A 29 0.45 -25.55 -31.54
CA LEU A 29 -0.05 -25.78 -32.90
C LEU A 29 0.05 -24.51 -33.76
N LEU A 30 -0.24 -23.34 -33.20
CA LEU A 30 -0.10 -22.06 -33.87
C LEU A 30 1.36 -21.77 -34.24
N ILE A 31 2.31 -21.93 -33.31
CA ILE A 31 3.74 -21.73 -33.58
C ILE A 31 4.23 -22.69 -34.66
N MET A 32 3.90 -23.98 -34.55
CA MET A 32 4.29 -24.99 -35.54
C MET A 32 3.73 -24.65 -36.92
N THR A 33 2.51 -24.11 -36.99
CA THR A 33 1.90 -23.64 -38.24
C THR A 33 2.62 -22.42 -38.81
N ILE A 34 2.93 -21.42 -37.98
CA ILE A 34 3.67 -20.21 -38.39
C ILE A 34 5.07 -20.56 -38.90
N GLN A 35 5.72 -21.54 -38.27
CA GLN A 35 7.04 -22.04 -38.65
C GLN A 35 7.01 -23.00 -39.85
N GLN A 36 5.82 -23.27 -40.42
CA GLN A 36 5.63 -24.22 -41.52
C GLN A 36 6.18 -25.63 -41.20
N ALA A 37 6.06 -26.05 -39.95
CA ALA A 37 6.53 -27.34 -39.49
C ALA A 37 5.72 -28.50 -40.14
N THR A 38 6.41 -29.60 -40.42
CA THR A 38 5.80 -30.82 -40.93
C THR A 38 4.88 -31.45 -39.88
N VAL A 39 3.92 -32.28 -40.31
CA VAL A 39 3.04 -33.03 -39.40
C VAL A 39 3.85 -33.87 -38.39
N SER A 40 4.94 -34.49 -38.85
CA SER A 40 5.82 -35.27 -37.97
C SER A 40 6.46 -34.40 -36.87
N GLN A 41 6.96 -33.22 -37.22
CA GLN A 41 7.54 -32.29 -36.24
C GLN A 41 6.52 -31.84 -35.20
N THR A 42 5.30 -31.53 -35.65
CA THR A 42 4.19 -31.16 -34.76
C THR A 42 3.84 -32.29 -33.79
N LEU A 43 3.80 -33.55 -34.26
CA LEU A 43 3.54 -34.71 -33.40
C LEU A 43 4.63 -34.91 -32.35
N TRP A 44 5.90 -34.77 -32.71
CA TRP A 44 7.02 -34.86 -31.75
C TRP A 44 6.99 -33.73 -30.73
N ALA A 45 6.68 -32.50 -31.14
CA ALA A 45 6.51 -31.37 -30.23
C ALA A 45 5.35 -31.62 -29.23
N MET A 46 4.22 -32.11 -29.72
CA MET A 46 3.05 -32.46 -28.88
C MET A 46 3.36 -33.59 -27.89
N LEU A 47 4.11 -34.60 -28.33
CA LEU A 47 4.60 -35.66 -27.45
C LEU A 47 5.56 -35.12 -26.40
N GLY A 48 6.51 -34.27 -26.81
CA GLY A 48 7.47 -33.61 -25.90
C GLY A 48 6.76 -32.84 -24.79
N ILE A 49 5.78 -31.99 -25.14
CA ILE A 49 4.97 -31.25 -24.16
C ILE A 49 4.24 -32.18 -23.21
N SER A 50 3.63 -33.26 -23.73
CA SER A 50 2.93 -34.24 -22.90
C SER A 50 3.88 -34.90 -21.88
N LEU A 51 5.11 -35.20 -22.29
CA LEU A 51 6.15 -35.77 -21.42
C LEU A 51 6.67 -34.77 -20.39
N VAL A 52 6.79 -33.48 -20.74
CA VAL A 52 7.10 -32.42 -19.77
C VAL A 52 6.06 -32.40 -18.64
N PHE A 53 4.78 -32.47 -18.99
CA PHE A 53 3.71 -32.50 -17.97
C PHE A 53 3.73 -33.78 -17.15
N ILE A 54 4.10 -34.92 -17.72
CA ILE A 54 4.33 -36.15 -16.94
C ILE A 54 5.48 -35.94 -15.95
N CYS A 55 6.57 -35.26 -16.34
CA CYS A 55 7.67 -34.94 -15.43
C CYS A 55 7.21 -34.00 -14.30
N ILE A 56 6.35 -33.02 -14.59
CA ILE A 56 5.73 -32.15 -13.58
C ILE A 56 4.83 -32.96 -12.64
N VAL A 57 4.00 -33.87 -13.14
CA VAL A 57 3.18 -34.76 -12.29
C VAL A 57 4.05 -35.60 -11.37
N LEU A 58 5.15 -36.17 -11.88
CA LEU A 58 6.07 -36.96 -11.07
C LEU A 58 6.78 -36.11 -10.01
N HIS A 59 7.16 -34.87 -10.33
CA HIS A 59 7.69 -33.89 -9.39
C HIS A 59 6.70 -33.63 -8.23
N GLU A 60 5.45 -33.26 -8.56
CA GLU A 60 4.39 -33.02 -7.56
C GLU A 60 4.08 -34.27 -6.74
N LEU A 61 4.15 -35.45 -7.36
CA LEU A 61 4.00 -36.72 -6.66
C LEU A 61 5.14 -36.96 -5.67
N GLY A 62 6.37 -36.52 -5.98
CA GLY A 62 7.49 -36.52 -5.05
C GLY A 62 7.16 -35.78 -3.74
N HIS A 63 6.64 -34.56 -3.85
CA HIS A 63 6.16 -33.80 -2.68
C HIS A 63 5.03 -34.53 -1.94
N ALA A 64 4.02 -35.01 -2.67
CA ALA A 64 2.87 -35.66 -2.07
C ALA A 64 3.23 -36.96 -1.33
N LEU A 65 4.15 -37.75 -1.86
CA LEU A 65 4.63 -38.98 -1.22
C LEU A 65 5.41 -38.68 0.06
N MET A 66 6.25 -37.64 0.06
CA MET A 66 6.98 -37.22 1.26
C MET A 66 6.05 -36.61 2.31
N ALA A 67 5.05 -35.82 1.88
CA ALA A 67 4.02 -35.29 2.77
C ALA A 67 3.21 -36.42 3.43
N ALA A 68 2.85 -37.44 2.65
CA ALA A 68 2.14 -38.62 3.15
C ALA A 68 2.97 -39.42 4.18
N HIS A 69 4.30 -39.47 4.03
CA HIS A 69 5.19 -40.08 5.02
C HIS A 69 5.12 -39.38 6.39
N TYR A 70 4.89 -38.07 6.40
CA TYR A 70 4.68 -37.28 7.62
C TYR A 70 3.20 -37.19 8.06
N GLY A 71 2.31 -37.98 7.46
CA GLY A 71 0.88 -38.02 7.79
C GLY A 71 0.03 -36.89 7.19
N ILE A 72 0.60 -36.08 6.31
CA ILE A 72 -0.09 -34.96 5.65
C ILE A 72 -0.78 -35.48 4.39
N LYS A 73 -2.10 -35.33 4.28
CA LYS A 73 -2.86 -35.78 3.11
C LYS A 73 -2.88 -34.71 2.01
N THR A 74 -2.62 -35.13 0.78
CA THR A 74 -2.78 -34.30 -0.42
C THR A 74 -4.13 -34.59 -1.06
N LYS A 75 -4.96 -33.55 -1.25
CA LYS A 75 -6.33 -33.69 -1.81
C LYS A 75 -6.31 -33.85 -3.33
N SER A 76 -5.52 -33.03 -4.02
CA SER A 76 -5.50 -32.99 -5.49
C SER A 76 -4.20 -32.39 -6.02
N ILE A 77 -3.82 -32.78 -7.23
CA ILE A 77 -2.76 -32.15 -8.02
C ILE A 77 -3.41 -31.52 -9.25
N THR A 78 -3.32 -30.20 -9.39
CA THR A 78 -3.86 -29.47 -10.54
C THR A 78 -2.75 -29.04 -11.47
N LEU A 79 -2.85 -29.39 -12.75
CA LEU A 79 -1.93 -28.98 -13.80
C LEU A 79 -2.34 -27.64 -14.39
N LEU A 80 -1.42 -26.68 -14.35
CA LEU A 80 -1.52 -25.34 -14.90
C LEU A 80 -0.52 -25.18 -16.07
N PRO A 81 -0.73 -24.20 -16.96
CA PRO A 81 0.23 -23.90 -18.03
C PRO A 81 1.66 -23.63 -17.54
N ILE A 82 1.79 -23.09 -16.34
CA ILE A 82 3.07 -22.67 -15.74
C ILE A 82 3.69 -23.73 -14.81
N GLY A 83 3.01 -24.86 -14.56
CA GLY A 83 3.50 -25.89 -13.62
C GLY A 83 2.40 -26.75 -13.01
N GLY A 84 2.74 -27.43 -11.91
CA GLY A 84 1.80 -28.18 -11.08
C GLY A 84 1.47 -27.41 -9.80
N MET A 85 0.30 -27.70 -9.21
CA MET A 85 -0.03 -27.24 -7.87
C MET A 85 -0.63 -28.40 -7.08
N ALA A 86 0.11 -28.89 -6.08
CA ALA A 86 -0.38 -29.85 -5.10
C ALA A 86 -1.15 -29.13 -3.97
N ASN A 87 -2.43 -29.47 -3.79
CA ASN A 87 -3.24 -28.99 -2.68
C ASN A 87 -3.10 -29.93 -1.48
N MET A 88 -2.36 -29.49 -0.46
CA MET A 88 -2.14 -30.22 0.79
C MET A 88 -3.09 -29.73 1.89
N GLN A 89 -3.53 -30.63 2.77
CA GLN A 89 -4.47 -30.30 3.85
C GLN A 89 -3.95 -29.25 4.82
N HIS A 90 -2.68 -29.32 5.19
CA HIS A 90 -2.02 -28.36 6.06
C HIS A 90 -0.52 -28.35 5.75
N MET A 91 0.15 -27.23 6.04
CA MET A 91 1.62 -27.16 5.94
C MET A 91 2.27 -27.83 7.17
N PRO A 92 3.46 -28.43 7.01
CA PRO A 92 4.21 -29.01 8.12
C PRO A 92 4.60 -27.96 9.18
N GLU A 93 4.56 -28.35 10.46
CA GLU A 93 4.92 -27.48 11.59
C GLU A 93 6.43 -27.42 11.84
N LYS A 94 7.13 -28.53 11.56
CA LYS A 94 8.55 -28.66 11.85
C LYS A 94 9.37 -28.21 10.63
N PRO A 95 10.34 -27.30 10.79
CA PRO A 95 11.16 -26.82 9.68
C PRO A 95 11.83 -27.95 8.88
N VAL A 96 12.25 -29.03 9.56
CA VAL A 96 12.85 -30.20 8.92
C VAL A 96 11.86 -30.93 7.98
N GLN A 97 10.61 -31.07 8.39
CA GLN A 97 9.58 -31.71 7.56
C GLN A 97 9.35 -30.90 6.29
N GLU A 98 9.32 -29.57 6.41
CA GLU A 98 9.17 -28.69 5.27
C GLU A 98 10.33 -28.80 4.29
N ILE A 99 11.59 -28.76 4.78
CA ILE A 99 12.78 -28.94 3.94
C ILE A 99 12.70 -30.26 3.17
N MET A 100 12.39 -31.36 3.87
CA MET A 100 12.34 -32.68 3.26
C MET A 100 11.22 -32.81 2.23
N ILE A 101 10.04 -32.24 2.51
CA ILE A 101 8.92 -32.23 1.55
C ILE A 101 9.28 -31.38 0.33
N SER A 102 9.80 -30.16 0.51
CA SER A 102 10.19 -29.28 -0.59
C SER A 102 11.36 -29.81 -1.41
N LEU A 103 12.27 -30.60 -0.83
CA LEU A 103 13.33 -31.27 -1.61
C LEU A 103 12.83 -32.49 -2.40
N ALA A 104 11.73 -33.12 -1.99
CA ALA A 104 11.30 -34.38 -2.58
C ALA A 104 10.93 -34.28 -4.08
N GLY A 105 10.30 -33.18 -4.51
CA GLY A 105 10.02 -32.92 -5.93
C GLY A 105 11.30 -32.78 -6.76
N PRO A 106 12.19 -31.82 -6.46
CA PRO A 106 13.47 -31.68 -7.16
C PRO A 106 14.32 -32.97 -7.16
N MET A 107 14.32 -33.72 -6.05
CA MET A 107 15.00 -35.01 -5.98
C MET A 107 14.38 -36.05 -6.92
N MET A 108 13.06 -36.08 -7.08
CA MET A 108 12.40 -36.95 -8.07
C MET A 108 12.89 -36.63 -9.48
N ASN A 109 12.97 -35.36 -9.87
CA ASN A 109 13.50 -34.98 -11.18
C ASN A 109 14.97 -35.37 -11.35
N ILE A 110 15.81 -35.17 -10.33
CA ILE A 110 17.22 -35.58 -10.39
C ILE A 110 17.34 -37.10 -10.58
N VAL A 111 16.56 -37.89 -9.85
CA VAL A 111 16.54 -39.35 -10.01
C VAL A 111 16.11 -39.74 -11.42
N LEU A 112 15.05 -39.13 -11.96
CA LEU A 112 14.60 -39.38 -13.34
C LEU A 112 15.68 -39.01 -14.37
N ALA A 113 16.33 -37.86 -14.20
CA ALA A 113 17.42 -37.43 -15.08
C ALA A 113 18.59 -38.44 -15.06
N LEU A 114 19.00 -38.89 -13.88
CA LEU A 114 20.08 -39.86 -13.71
C LEU A 114 19.72 -41.24 -14.28
N LEU A 115 18.47 -41.68 -14.15
CA LEU A 115 17.99 -42.95 -14.70
C LEU A 115 17.97 -42.97 -16.24
N LEU A 116 17.73 -41.81 -16.87
CA LEU A 116 17.73 -41.68 -18.33
C LEU A 116 19.14 -41.61 -18.92
N LEU A 117 20.11 -41.14 -18.14
CA LEU A 117 21.48 -40.85 -18.60
C LEU A 117 22.16 -42.02 -19.34
N PRO A 118 22.09 -43.29 -18.89
CA PRO A 118 22.73 -44.42 -19.57
C PRO A 118 22.15 -44.74 -20.96
N PHE A 119 20.94 -44.25 -21.26
CA PHE A 119 20.24 -44.52 -22.51
C PHE A 119 20.45 -43.42 -23.57
N ILE A 120 21.21 -42.38 -23.23
CA ILE A 120 21.51 -41.24 -24.12
C ILE A 120 22.87 -41.49 -24.79
N LYS A 121 22.88 -41.59 -26.12
CA LYS A 121 24.12 -41.84 -26.90
C LYS A 121 24.95 -40.57 -27.10
N ASP A 122 24.30 -39.51 -27.56
CA ASP A 122 24.94 -38.22 -27.86
C ASP A 122 24.62 -37.22 -26.75
N TYR A 123 25.32 -37.35 -25.62
CA TYR A 123 25.06 -36.50 -24.46
C TYR A 123 25.53 -35.06 -24.72
N VAL A 124 24.58 -34.14 -24.69
CA VAL A 124 24.84 -32.70 -24.65
C VAL A 124 24.56 -32.20 -23.23
N PRO A 125 25.50 -31.47 -22.60
CA PRO A 125 25.27 -30.96 -21.26
C PRO A 125 24.13 -29.93 -21.21
N PHE A 126 23.44 -29.88 -20.07
CA PHE A 126 22.23 -29.07 -19.92
C PHE A 126 22.42 -27.57 -20.19
N TRP A 127 23.62 -26.99 -20.04
CA TRP A 127 23.85 -25.57 -20.30
C TRP A 127 23.81 -25.20 -21.79
N GLN A 128 23.91 -26.19 -22.69
CA GLN A 128 23.70 -26.04 -24.13
C GLN A 128 22.26 -26.40 -24.54
N PHE A 129 21.31 -26.23 -23.61
CA PHE A 129 19.92 -26.63 -23.80
C PHE A 129 19.27 -26.06 -25.07
N MET A 130 19.64 -24.85 -25.52
CA MET A 130 19.02 -24.22 -26.70
C MET A 130 19.07 -25.11 -27.94
N ASP A 131 20.15 -25.88 -28.13
CA ASP A 131 20.29 -26.80 -29.25
C ASP A 131 19.35 -28.02 -29.10
N THR A 132 19.10 -28.45 -27.86
CA THR A 132 18.19 -29.56 -27.53
C THR A 132 16.71 -29.18 -27.76
N PHE A 133 16.35 -27.90 -27.59
CA PHE A 133 14.97 -27.42 -27.70
C PHE A 133 14.57 -26.96 -29.12
N SER A 134 15.54 -26.83 -30.04
CA SER A 134 15.31 -26.27 -31.38
C SER A 134 14.55 -27.21 -32.32
N TYR A 135 14.74 -28.52 -32.17
CA TYR A 135 14.08 -29.55 -32.98
C TYR A 135 13.87 -30.81 -32.14
N LEU A 136 12.74 -31.48 -32.28
CA LEU A 136 12.45 -32.73 -31.55
C LEU A 136 12.18 -33.88 -32.52
N ASP A 137 12.87 -34.99 -32.29
CA ASP A 137 12.68 -36.26 -32.99
C ASP A 137 12.96 -37.45 -32.05
N ASN A 138 12.96 -38.65 -32.61
CA ASN A 138 13.24 -39.87 -31.86
C ASN A 138 14.68 -39.95 -31.29
N SER A 139 15.65 -39.32 -31.97
CA SER A 139 17.06 -39.40 -31.59
C SER A 139 17.38 -38.59 -30.34
N ASN A 140 16.70 -37.45 -30.17
CA ASN A 140 16.97 -36.52 -29.08
C ASN A 140 15.89 -36.45 -28.00
N MET A 141 14.78 -37.17 -28.14
CA MET A 141 13.69 -37.18 -27.16
C MET A 141 14.15 -37.55 -25.74
N LEU A 142 15.01 -38.56 -25.60
CA LEU A 142 15.54 -38.97 -24.28
C LEU A 142 16.42 -37.88 -23.66
N LEU A 143 17.26 -37.23 -24.47
CA LEU A 143 18.07 -36.09 -24.06
C LEU A 143 17.20 -34.90 -23.66
N TYR A 144 16.13 -34.63 -24.42
CA TYR A 144 15.14 -33.59 -24.09
C TYR A 144 14.50 -33.81 -22.73
N ILE A 145 14.00 -35.02 -22.45
CA ILE A 145 13.38 -35.35 -21.15
C ILE A 145 14.39 -35.27 -20.01
N HIS A 146 15.61 -35.76 -20.23
CA HIS A 146 16.70 -35.63 -19.26
C HIS A 146 16.98 -34.15 -18.94
N THR A 147 17.19 -33.33 -19.96
CA THR A 147 17.47 -31.90 -19.81
C THR A 147 16.32 -31.17 -19.14
N ILE A 148 15.06 -31.48 -19.47
CA ILE A 148 13.89 -30.93 -18.78
C ILE A 148 13.91 -31.28 -17.29
N ASN A 149 14.20 -32.53 -16.92
CA ASN A 149 14.25 -32.91 -15.51
C ASN A 149 15.37 -32.18 -14.76
N VAL A 150 16.55 -32.03 -15.37
CA VAL A 150 17.64 -31.23 -14.80
C VAL A 150 17.21 -29.76 -14.63
N LEU A 151 16.60 -29.17 -15.66
CA LEU A 151 16.14 -27.78 -15.61
C LEU A 151 15.03 -27.58 -14.57
N LEU A 152 14.05 -28.49 -14.48
CA LEU A 152 13.00 -28.45 -13.46
C LEU A 152 13.58 -28.54 -12.06
N ALA A 153 14.59 -29.39 -11.84
CA ALA A 153 15.27 -29.49 -10.55
C ALA A 153 16.05 -28.21 -10.21
N ILE A 154 16.86 -27.69 -11.14
CA ILE A 154 17.64 -26.46 -10.92
C ILE A 154 16.72 -25.28 -10.66
N PHE A 155 15.68 -25.11 -11.49
CA PHE A 155 14.73 -24.01 -11.36
C PHE A 155 14.00 -24.08 -10.02
N ASN A 156 13.47 -25.26 -9.64
CA ASN A 156 12.79 -25.40 -8.36
C ASN A 156 13.72 -25.30 -7.15
N LEU A 157 15.04 -25.48 -7.29
CA LEU A 157 16.01 -25.27 -6.21
C LEU A 157 16.50 -23.81 -6.07
N ILE A 158 16.06 -22.89 -6.95
CA ILE A 158 16.38 -21.47 -6.79
C ILE A 158 15.79 -20.99 -5.45
N PRO A 159 16.58 -20.32 -4.59
CA PRO A 159 16.14 -19.89 -3.26
C PRO A 159 15.27 -18.64 -3.31
N ALA A 160 14.12 -18.73 -4.01
CA ALA A 160 13.16 -17.66 -4.17
C ALA A 160 11.73 -18.23 -4.27
N PHE A 161 10.75 -17.57 -3.67
CA PHE A 161 9.35 -17.94 -3.87
C PHE A 161 8.90 -17.64 -5.31
N PRO A 162 8.03 -18.47 -5.91
CA PRO A 162 7.25 -19.57 -5.32
C PRO A 162 7.94 -20.94 -5.41
N MET A 163 9.21 -20.99 -5.81
CA MET A 163 9.94 -22.25 -6.04
C MET A 163 10.23 -22.98 -4.72
N ASP A 164 10.42 -24.30 -4.81
CA ASP A 164 10.68 -25.15 -3.64
C ASP A 164 11.92 -24.72 -2.85
N GLY A 165 12.95 -24.23 -3.53
CA GLY A 165 14.18 -23.72 -2.94
C GLY A 165 13.93 -22.53 -2.01
N GLY A 166 12.91 -21.72 -2.29
CA GLY A 166 12.44 -20.68 -1.38
C GLY A 166 11.91 -21.24 -0.06
N ARG A 167 11.14 -22.34 -0.12
CA ARG A 167 10.63 -23.07 1.06
C ARG A 167 11.74 -23.82 1.79
N VAL A 168 12.69 -24.41 1.08
CA VAL A 168 13.91 -25.02 1.67
C VAL A 168 14.72 -23.96 2.42
N LEU A 169 15.02 -22.83 1.78
CA LEU A 169 15.74 -21.72 2.40
C LEU A 169 14.99 -21.21 3.65
N ARG A 170 13.67 -21.00 3.54
CA ARG A 170 12.84 -20.59 4.67
C ARG A 170 12.89 -21.61 5.80
N GLY A 171 12.76 -22.90 5.51
CA GLY A 171 12.86 -23.97 6.51
C GLY A 171 14.23 -24.00 7.20
N ILE A 172 15.32 -23.81 6.46
CA ILE A 172 16.68 -23.73 7.03
C ILE A 172 16.79 -22.54 7.98
N ILE A 173 16.32 -21.37 7.57
CA ILE A 173 16.37 -20.16 8.39
C ILE A 173 15.46 -20.31 9.61
N ALA A 174 14.27 -20.89 9.46
CA ALA A 174 13.31 -21.15 10.54
C ALA A 174 13.83 -22.13 11.60
N ALA A 175 14.91 -22.89 11.32
CA ALA A 175 15.59 -23.68 12.35
C ALA A 175 16.35 -22.80 13.36
N TYR A 176 16.68 -21.56 13.01
CA TYR A 176 17.48 -20.63 13.82
C TYR A 176 16.74 -19.35 14.23
N THR A 177 15.53 -19.10 13.71
CA THR A 177 14.71 -17.90 14.03
C THR A 177 13.22 -18.23 13.96
N SER A 178 12.35 -17.28 14.32
CA SER A 178 10.91 -17.41 14.14
C SER A 178 10.52 -17.58 12.67
N TYR A 179 9.43 -18.33 12.43
CA TYR A 179 8.91 -18.64 11.11
C TYR A 179 8.58 -17.38 10.28
N GLY A 180 7.96 -16.36 10.90
CA GLY A 180 7.68 -15.08 10.24
C GLY A 180 8.95 -14.36 9.75
N ARG A 181 9.99 -14.30 10.59
CA ARG A 181 11.29 -13.72 10.19
C ARG A 181 11.97 -14.54 9.09
N ALA A 182 11.86 -15.87 9.16
CA ALA A 182 12.39 -16.75 8.12
C ALA A 182 11.71 -16.50 6.76
N THR A 183 10.39 -16.30 6.76
CA THR A 183 9.63 -15.92 5.56
C THR A 183 10.08 -14.59 4.98
N ALA A 184 10.20 -13.55 5.82
CA ALA A 184 10.64 -12.24 5.37
C ALA A 184 12.05 -12.27 4.76
N ILE A 185 12.98 -13.02 5.35
CA ILE A 185 14.36 -13.17 4.84
C ILE A 185 14.36 -13.96 3.52
N ALA A 186 13.64 -15.07 3.45
CA ALA A 186 13.55 -15.86 2.21
C ALA A 186 12.89 -15.06 1.07
N ALA A 187 11.84 -14.29 1.36
CA ALA A 187 11.20 -13.39 0.40
C ALA A 187 12.16 -12.26 -0.05
N PHE A 188 12.97 -11.70 0.85
CA PHE A 188 13.98 -10.70 0.51
C PHE A 188 15.06 -11.26 -0.42
N ILE A 189 15.60 -12.45 -0.12
CA ILE A 189 16.58 -13.12 -0.97
C ILE A 189 15.96 -13.41 -2.34
N GLY A 190 14.73 -13.91 -2.37
CA GLY A 190 14.02 -14.17 -3.60
C GLY A 190 13.78 -12.93 -4.47
N ARG A 191 13.36 -11.81 -3.85
CA ARG A 191 13.23 -10.51 -4.53
C ARG A 191 14.57 -10.02 -5.10
N SER A 192 15.66 -10.23 -4.37
CA SER A 192 16.99 -9.83 -4.81
C SER A 192 17.43 -10.63 -6.06
N ILE A 193 17.22 -11.94 -6.06
CA ILE A 193 17.48 -12.81 -7.23
C ILE A 193 16.62 -12.40 -8.42
N ALA A 194 15.34 -12.11 -8.17
CA ALA A 194 14.41 -11.69 -9.21
C ALA A 194 14.85 -10.38 -9.88
N ILE A 195 15.31 -9.39 -9.11
CA ILE A 195 15.84 -8.13 -9.64
C ILE A 195 17.11 -8.37 -10.47
N ILE A 196 18.01 -9.26 -10.02
CA ILE A 196 19.20 -9.66 -10.79
C ILE A 196 18.79 -10.27 -12.15
N PHE A 197 17.75 -11.11 -12.18
CA PHE A 197 17.25 -11.71 -13.42
C PHE A 197 16.61 -10.66 -14.33
N ILE A 198 15.86 -9.69 -13.80
CA ILE A 198 15.28 -8.59 -14.57
C ILE A 198 16.39 -7.74 -15.19
N ILE A 199 17.33 -7.25 -14.39
CA ILE A 199 18.42 -6.40 -14.87
C ILE A 199 19.31 -7.17 -15.84
N GLY A 200 19.71 -8.39 -15.50
CA GLY A 200 20.51 -9.25 -16.37
C GLY A 200 19.81 -9.59 -17.67
N GLY A 201 18.50 -9.84 -17.63
CA GLY A 201 17.68 -10.07 -18.83
C GLY A 201 17.63 -8.83 -19.73
N LEU A 202 17.39 -7.64 -19.16
CA LEU A 202 17.34 -6.40 -19.92
C LEU A 202 18.70 -6.01 -20.52
N LEU A 203 19.78 -6.13 -19.74
CA LEU A 203 21.14 -5.80 -20.20
C LEU A 203 21.62 -6.70 -21.33
N ASN A 204 21.24 -7.99 -21.30
CA ASN A 204 21.59 -8.96 -22.34
C ASN A 204 20.52 -9.10 -23.43
N PHE A 205 19.49 -8.23 -23.46
CA PHE A 205 18.33 -8.33 -24.35
C PHE A 205 17.61 -9.69 -24.31
N ASN A 206 17.76 -10.45 -23.22
CA ASN A 206 17.07 -11.70 -22.97
C ASN A 206 15.75 -11.42 -22.23
N LEU A 207 14.70 -11.16 -23.02
CA LEU A 207 13.36 -10.85 -22.50
C LEU A 207 12.79 -12.00 -21.65
N LEU A 208 13.09 -13.26 -21.99
CA LEU A 208 12.61 -14.43 -21.24
C LEU A 208 13.15 -14.41 -19.80
N LEU A 209 14.45 -14.14 -19.63
CA LEU A 209 15.05 -14.03 -18.29
C LEU A 209 14.43 -12.88 -17.49
N ALA A 210 14.14 -11.75 -18.13
CA ALA A 210 13.47 -10.63 -17.47
C ALA A 210 12.02 -10.96 -17.07
N VAL A 211 11.28 -11.69 -17.92
CA VAL A 211 9.92 -12.18 -17.62
C VAL A 211 9.93 -13.19 -16.47
N ILE A 212 10.91 -14.09 -16.42
CA ILE A 212 11.10 -15.02 -15.29
C ILE A 212 11.35 -14.23 -14.00
N GLY A 213 12.23 -13.23 -14.04
CA GLY A 213 12.47 -12.35 -12.89
C GLY A 213 11.20 -11.62 -12.43
N LEU A 214 10.41 -11.07 -13.37
CA LEU A 214 9.13 -10.45 -13.05
C LEU A 214 8.14 -11.45 -12.42
N PHE A 215 8.06 -12.67 -12.95
CA PHE A 215 7.22 -13.73 -12.42
C PHE A 215 7.60 -14.11 -10.98
N ILE A 216 8.89 -14.18 -10.66
CA ILE A 216 9.39 -14.44 -9.30
C ILE A 216 8.95 -13.31 -8.34
N VAL A 217 9.03 -12.03 -8.76
CA VAL A 217 8.57 -10.91 -7.92
C VAL A 217 7.06 -11.00 -7.62
N LEU A 218 6.24 -11.20 -8.66
CA LEU A 218 4.78 -11.22 -8.52
C LEU A 218 4.31 -12.42 -7.68
N SER A 219 4.85 -13.60 -7.98
CA SER A 219 4.45 -14.83 -7.30
C SER A 219 5.00 -14.91 -5.87
N GLY A 220 6.21 -14.38 -5.63
CA GLY A 220 6.79 -14.35 -4.28
C GLY A 220 6.00 -13.51 -3.29
N ARG A 221 5.40 -12.40 -3.73
CA ARG A 221 4.50 -11.57 -2.90
C ARG A 221 3.22 -12.33 -2.51
N ALA A 222 2.61 -13.04 -3.47
CA ALA A 222 1.41 -13.82 -3.21
C ALA A 222 1.66 -14.91 -2.15
N GLU A 223 2.80 -15.60 -2.25
CA GLU A 223 3.20 -16.65 -1.29
C GLU A 223 3.51 -16.08 0.11
N GLU A 224 4.15 -14.91 0.20
CA GLU A 224 4.43 -14.22 1.47
C GLU A 224 3.13 -13.86 2.21
N THR A 225 2.18 -13.24 1.53
CA THR A 225 0.87 -12.88 2.09
C THR A 225 0.09 -14.12 2.53
N LEU A 226 0.04 -15.17 1.72
CA LEU A 226 -0.68 -16.40 2.06
C LEU A 226 -0.07 -17.11 3.26
N THR A 227 1.26 -17.15 3.34
CA THR A 227 1.97 -17.74 4.47
C THR A 227 1.73 -16.93 5.75
N PHE A 228 1.71 -15.61 5.66
CA PHE A 228 1.39 -14.71 6.77
C PHE A 228 -0.03 -14.95 7.31
N LEU A 229 -1.03 -14.96 6.43
CA LEU A 229 -2.42 -15.20 6.81
C LEU A 229 -2.61 -16.61 7.39
N ARG A 230 -1.98 -17.63 6.79
CA ARG A 230 -2.02 -19.01 7.31
C ARG A 230 -1.34 -19.15 8.67
N HIS A 231 -0.27 -18.42 8.93
CA HIS A 231 0.40 -18.46 10.22
C HIS A 231 -0.52 -17.94 11.34
N HIS A 232 -1.20 -16.82 11.08
CA HIS A 232 -2.11 -16.18 12.03
C HIS A 232 -3.48 -16.86 12.12
N ALA A 233 -3.89 -17.61 11.09
CA ALA A 233 -5.11 -18.42 11.15
C ALA A 233 -5.01 -19.63 12.08
N ARG A 234 -3.80 -20.04 12.49
CA ARG A 234 -3.60 -21.27 13.27
C ARG A 234 -4.20 -21.17 14.66
N GLY A 235 -4.97 -22.19 15.03
CA GLY A 235 -5.58 -22.30 16.36
C GLY A 235 -6.75 -21.37 16.60
N LEU A 236 -7.15 -20.56 15.60
CA LEU A 236 -8.34 -19.72 15.67
C LEU A 236 -9.56 -20.48 15.19
N LEU A 237 -10.68 -20.23 15.84
CA LEU A 237 -12.01 -20.60 15.39
C LEU A 237 -12.63 -19.46 14.59
N ILE A 238 -13.52 -19.79 13.65
CA ILE A 238 -14.24 -18.76 12.87
C ILE A 238 -14.99 -17.79 13.80
N GLY A 239 -15.53 -18.28 14.91
CA GLY A 239 -16.21 -17.46 15.92
C GLY A 239 -15.34 -16.36 16.52
N GLU A 240 -14.02 -16.50 16.52
CA GLU A 240 -13.08 -15.52 17.09
C GLU A 240 -12.75 -14.37 16.12
N ILE A 241 -12.92 -14.59 14.81
CA ILE A 241 -12.61 -13.60 13.77
C ILE A 241 -13.84 -12.98 13.13
N MET A 242 -15.03 -13.60 13.27
CA MET A 242 -16.24 -13.12 12.58
C MET A 242 -16.74 -11.78 13.10
N THR A 243 -17.40 -11.01 12.24
CA THR A 243 -18.20 -9.86 12.66
C THR A 243 -19.50 -10.36 13.28
N THR A 244 -19.74 -10.02 14.55
CA THR A 244 -20.92 -10.45 15.31
C THR A 244 -22.14 -9.54 15.12
N ASP A 245 -21.93 -8.26 14.77
CA ASP A 245 -23.02 -7.30 14.55
C ASP A 245 -23.57 -7.43 13.12
N VAL A 246 -24.37 -8.48 12.89
CA VAL A 246 -24.92 -8.79 11.58
C VAL A 246 -26.26 -8.11 11.38
N LEU A 247 -26.32 -7.18 10.42
CA LEU A 247 -27.60 -6.69 9.91
C LEU A 247 -28.29 -7.78 9.10
N ALA A 248 -29.39 -8.31 9.65
CA ALA A 248 -30.23 -9.30 8.98
C ALA A 248 -31.53 -8.67 8.48
N PHE A 249 -31.83 -8.85 7.19
CA PHE A 249 -33.06 -8.37 6.56
C PHE A 249 -33.87 -9.55 6.01
N PRO A 250 -35.22 -9.50 6.10
CA PRO A 250 -36.05 -10.53 5.49
C PRO A 250 -36.02 -10.40 3.96
N SER A 251 -36.12 -11.53 3.26
CA SER A 251 -35.95 -11.59 1.80
C SER A 251 -36.99 -10.80 1.00
N ASP A 252 -38.16 -10.58 1.57
CA ASP A 252 -39.27 -9.81 0.98
C ASP A 252 -39.11 -8.28 1.15
N LEU A 253 -38.08 -7.83 1.89
CA LEU A 253 -37.86 -6.41 2.11
C LEU A 253 -37.56 -5.68 0.79
N PRO A 254 -38.21 -4.53 0.50
CA PRO A 254 -37.93 -3.75 -0.69
C PRO A 254 -36.48 -3.25 -0.74
N LEU A 255 -35.86 -3.25 -1.93
CA LEU A 255 -34.46 -2.85 -2.13
C LEU A 255 -34.17 -1.43 -1.61
N GLN A 256 -35.09 -0.51 -1.86
CA GLN A 256 -34.97 0.89 -1.42
C GLN A 256 -34.96 1.03 0.11
N THR A 257 -35.77 0.22 0.80
CA THR A 257 -35.85 0.22 2.26
C THR A 257 -34.59 -0.40 2.87
N ALA A 258 -34.08 -1.48 2.28
CA ALA A 258 -32.80 -2.07 2.66
C ALA A 258 -31.65 -1.06 2.46
N ALA A 259 -31.60 -0.39 1.31
CA ALA A 259 -30.56 0.58 0.99
C ALA A 259 -30.57 1.78 1.94
N ARG A 260 -31.74 2.34 2.28
CA ARG A 260 -31.83 3.43 3.27
C ARG A 260 -31.26 3.01 4.63
N LYS A 261 -31.49 1.77 5.06
CA LYS A 261 -30.93 1.25 6.32
C LYS A 261 -29.42 1.01 6.23
N ILE A 262 -28.93 0.54 5.08
CA ILE A 262 -27.51 0.21 4.86
C ILE A 262 -26.65 1.46 4.60
N ILE A 263 -27.17 2.54 4.00
CA ILE A 263 -26.41 3.78 3.73
C ILE A 263 -25.79 4.37 5.00
N HIS A 264 -26.51 4.26 6.11
CA HIS A 264 -26.09 4.77 7.41
C HIS A 264 -25.34 3.75 8.26
N SER A 265 -25.13 2.53 7.74
CA SER A 265 -24.38 1.48 8.43
C SER A 265 -22.94 1.41 7.92
N PRO A 266 -21.95 1.19 8.82
CA PRO A 266 -20.58 0.91 8.43
C PRO A 266 -20.39 -0.50 7.85
N CYS A 267 -21.42 -1.36 7.86
CA CYS A 267 -21.32 -2.76 7.42
C CYS A 267 -21.15 -2.88 5.89
N SER A 268 -20.08 -3.55 5.45
CA SER A 268 -19.84 -3.87 4.03
C SER A 268 -20.72 -5.02 3.52
N PHE A 269 -21.13 -5.92 4.43
CA PHE A 269 -21.95 -7.10 4.15
C PHE A 269 -23.16 -7.14 5.10
N PHE A 270 -24.25 -7.75 4.63
CA PHE A 270 -25.46 -7.99 5.42
C PHE A 270 -26.06 -9.36 5.10
N ALA A 271 -26.85 -9.90 6.03
CA ALA A 271 -27.54 -11.17 5.86
C ALA A 271 -28.96 -10.98 5.33
N ILE A 272 -29.37 -11.87 4.44
CA ILE A 272 -30.74 -11.99 3.94
C ILE A 272 -31.31 -13.29 4.50
N VAL A 273 -32.40 -13.18 5.26
CA VAL A 273 -33.08 -14.30 5.92
C VAL A 273 -34.32 -14.67 5.11
N TYR A 274 -34.41 -15.94 4.70
CA TYR A 274 -35.57 -16.48 3.98
C TYR A 274 -36.50 -17.21 4.94
N HIS A 275 -37.80 -17.16 4.68
CA HIS A 275 -38.77 -17.94 5.44
C HIS A 275 -38.52 -19.46 5.26
N GLY A 276 -37.97 -20.10 6.29
CA GLY A 276 -37.67 -21.54 6.30
C GLY A 276 -36.47 -21.96 5.44
N GLY A 277 -35.61 -21.01 5.05
CA GLY A 277 -34.44 -21.24 4.21
C GLY A 277 -33.12 -20.80 4.85
N ALA A 278 -32.01 -21.32 4.33
CA ALA A 278 -30.67 -20.93 4.75
C ALA A 278 -30.42 -19.41 4.53
N PRO A 279 -29.73 -18.72 5.46
CA PRO A 279 -29.39 -17.31 5.29
C PRO A 279 -28.40 -17.13 4.13
N ALA A 280 -28.57 -16.06 3.36
CA ALA A 280 -27.63 -15.62 2.34
C ALA A 280 -26.90 -14.36 2.78
N ILE A 281 -25.70 -14.11 2.23
CA ILE A 281 -24.96 -12.87 2.44
C ILE A 281 -24.99 -12.06 1.16
N ALA A 282 -25.19 -10.75 1.28
CA ALA A 282 -25.12 -9.81 0.19
C ALA A 282 -24.19 -8.65 0.56
N SER A 283 -23.44 -8.14 -0.42
CA SER A 283 -22.62 -6.96 -0.24
C SER A 283 -23.42 -5.69 -0.50
N ARG A 284 -22.98 -4.60 0.11
CA ARG A 284 -23.51 -3.26 -0.16
C ARG A 284 -23.45 -2.94 -1.66
N THR A 285 -22.38 -3.32 -2.34
CA THR A 285 -22.19 -3.10 -3.79
C THR A 285 -23.25 -3.82 -4.62
N MET A 286 -23.55 -5.09 -4.30
CA MET A 286 -24.58 -5.86 -5.01
C MET A 286 -25.98 -5.22 -4.86
N LEU A 287 -26.29 -4.70 -3.67
CA LEU A 287 -27.57 -4.00 -3.44
C LEU A 287 -27.71 -2.75 -4.31
N PHE A 288 -26.69 -1.91 -4.37
CA PHE A 288 -26.75 -0.69 -5.19
C PHE A 288 -26.71 -0.99 -6.69
N GLN A 289 -25.97 -2.01 -7.13
CA GLN A 289 -25.99 -2.48 -8.51
C GLN A 289 -27.37 -3.02 -8.90
N ALA A 290 -28.00 -3.81 -8.03
CA ALA A 290 -29.36 -4.30 -8.27
C ALA A 290 -30.37 -3.16 -8.33
N MET A 291 -30.25 -2.12 -7.48
CA MET A 291 -31.11 -0.94 -7.57
C MET A 291 -30.94 -0.16 -8.88
N ALA A 292 -29.71 -0.03 -9.37
CA ALA A 292 -29.42 0.65 -10.64
C ALA A 292 -29.94 -0.12 -11.86
N GLY A 293 -30.06 -1.45 -11.76
CA GLY A 293 -30.52 -2.33 -12.85
C GLY A 293 -32.03 -2.39 -13.06
N HIS A 294 -32.84 -1.70 -12.25
CA HIS A 294 -34.32 -1.72 -12.31
C HIS A 294 -34.94 -3.12 -12.45
N PRO A 295 -34.70 -4.05 -11.50
CA PRO A 295 -35.18 -5.42 -11.59
C PRO A 295 -36.72 -5.50 -11.53
N LYS A 296 -37.28 -6.51 -12.21
CA LYS A 296 -38.74 -6.80 -12.17
C LYS A 296 -39.24 -7.12 -10.75
N ASP A 297 -38.38 -7.75 -9.94
CA ASP A 297 -38.60 -7.98 -8.52
C ASP A 297 -37.81 -6.93 -7.72
N ASN A 298 -38.52 -6.04 -7.02
CA ASN A 298 -37.94 -4.93 -6.26
C ASN A 298 -37.68 -5.29 -4.79
N THR A 299 -37.55 -6.58 -4.48
CA THR A 299 -37.23 -7.09 -3.13
C THR A 299 -35.82 -7.65 -3.05
N LEU A 300 -35.29 -7.81 -1.83
CA LEU A 300 -33.97 -8.38 -1.57
C LEU A 300 -33.79 -9.80 -2.15
N ASN A 301 -34.89 -10.52 -2.37
CA ASN A 301 -34.91 -11.82 -3.05
C ASN A 301 -34.25 -11.79 -4.45
N SER A 302 -34.31 -10.64 -5.13
CA SER A 302 -33.72 -10.44 -6.45
C SER A 302 -32.18 -10.41 -6.47
N ILE A 303 -31.53 -10.17 -5.33
CA ILE A 303 -30.06 -10.02 -5.21
C ILE A 303 -29.33 -11.38 -5.14
N THR A 304 -30.04 -12.49 -5.20
CA THR A 304 -29.46 -13.79 -4.85
C THR A 304 -28.55 -14.37 -5.94
N ARG A 305 -27.26 -14.57 -5.61
CA ARG A 305 -26.49 -15.80 -5.86
C ARG A 305 -25.05 -15.68 -5.31
N THR A 306 -24.84 -16.02 -4.03
CA THR A 306 -23.56 -16.58 -3.54
C THR A 306 -23.66 -16.93 -2.06
N ASN A 307 -24.00 -18.18 -1.74
CA ASN A 307 -23.18 -18.99 -0.85
C ASN A 307 -23.70 -20.43 -0.82
N LYS A 308 -22.91 -21.35 -1.38
CA LYS A 308 -23.14 -22.79 -1.19
C LYS A 308 -22.57 -23.30 0.13
N ASN A 309 -21.76 -22.49 0.82
CA ASN A 309 -21.02 -22.91 2.00
C ASN A 309 -21.39 -21.98 3.16
N ILE A 310 -22.13 -22.53 4.12
CA ILE A 310 -22.35 -21.94 5.44
C ILE A 310 -21.25 -22.50 6.35
N LEU A 311 -20.63 -21.64 7.14
CA LEU A 311 -19.56 -22.03 8.05
C LEU A 311 -20.09 -22.12 9.48
N GLN A 312 -19.55 -23.04 10.28
CA GLN A 312 -19.89 -23.14 11.70
C GLN A 312 -18.88 -22.33 12.52
N ALA A 313 -19.33 -21.69 13.60
CA ALA A 313 -18.46 -20.87 14.44
C ALA A 313 -17.30 -21.67 15.06
N GLU A 314 -17.53 -22.97 15.29
CA GLU A 314 -16.56 -23.91 15.86
C GLU A 314 -15.61 -24.51 14.82
N THR A 315 -15.76 -24.16 13.53
CA THR A 315 -14.83 -24.61 12.50
C THR A 315 -13.49 -23.89 12.66
N PRO A 316 -12.36 -24.61 12.65
CA PRO A 316 -11.04 -24.00 12.61
C PRO A 316 -10.81 -23.16 11.34
N VAL A 317 -10.16 -21.99 11.47
CA VAL A 317 -9.95 -21.06 10.35
C VAL A 317 -9.04 -21.65 9.27
N ASP A 318 -8.08 -22.49 9.64
CA ASP A 318 -7.15 -23.17 8.73
C ASP A 318 -7.86 -24.13 7.75
N GLU A 319 -8.98 -24.74 8.14
CA GLU A 319 -9.78 -25.59 7.24
C GLU A 319 -10.54 -24.80 6.16
N VAL A 320 -10.81 -23.52 6.42
CA VAL A 320 -11.62 -22.65 5.54
C VAL A 320 -10.82 -21.55 4.86
N ILE A 321 -9.54 -21.38 5.17
CA ILE A 321 -8.71 -20.30 4.62
C ILE A 321 -8.60 -20.36 3.09
N ASP A 322 -8.58 -21.55 2.50
CA ASP A 322 -8.61 -21.72 1.04
C ASP A 322 -9.94 -21.26 0.43
N GLN A 323 -11.04 -21.32 1.19
CA GLN A 323 -12.34 -20.78 0.76
C GLN A 323 -12.37 -19.25 0.89
N LEU A 324 -11.78 -18.70 1.96
CA LEU A 324 -11.68 -17.25 2.18
C LEU A 324 -10.74 -16.56 1.19
N THR A 325 -9.68 -17.24 0.75
CA THR A 325 -8.69 -16.69 -0.20
C THR A 325 -9.09 -16.89 -1.66
N ALA A 326 -9.97 -17.84 -1.97
CA ALA A 326 -10.42 -18.12 -3.33
C ALA A 326 -11.22 -16.97 -3.95
N ASP A 327 -11.99 -16.24 -3.15
CA ASP A 327 -12.73 -15.04 -3.57
C ASP A 327 -12.66 -13.98 -2.46
N PRO A 328 -11.69 -13.04 -2.53
CA PRO A 328 -11.49 -12.01 -1.51
C PRO A 328 -12.68 -11.07 -1.29
N GLU A 329 -13.58 -10.96 -2.28
CA GLU A 329 -14.77 -10.12 -2.20
C GLU A 329 -15.98 -10.87 -1.61
N GLN A 330 -15.86 -12.18 -1.41
CA GLN A 330 -16.91 -13.02 -0.88
C GLN A 330 -16.84 -13.09 0.66
N ALA A 331 -18.00 -12.96 1.29
CA ALA A 331 -18.17 -13.18 2.72
C ALA A 331 -19.09 -14.39 2.96
N PHE A 332 -18.88 -15.11 4.05
CA PHE A 332 -19.60 -16.33 4.40
C PHE A 332 -20.45 -16.13 5.66
N PRO A 333 -21.70 -16.64 5.69
CA PRO A 333 -22.51 -16.64 6.90
C PRO A 333 -21.94 -17.66 7.88
N VAL A 334 -21.87 -17.27 9.15
CA VAL A 334 -21.44 -18.12 10.25
C VAL A 334 -22.64 -18.46 11.11
N MET A 335 -22.82 -19.75 11.42
CA MET A 335 -23.91 -20.25 12.24
C MET A 335 -23.39 -20.95 13.50
N THR A 336 -24.19 -20.89 14.56
CA THR A 336 -24.08 -21.73 15.75
C THR A 336 -25.40 -22.48 15.87
N GLY A 337 -25.40 -23.77 15.53
CA GLY A 337 -26.64 -24.53 15.38
C GLY A 337 -27.51 -24.01 14.23
N GLU A 338 -28.74 -23.59 14.51
CA GLU A 338 -29.69 -23.07 13.50
C GLU A 338 -29.74 -21.54 13.41
N GLN A 339 -28.97 -20.81 14.22
CA GLN A 339 -28.96 -19.35 14.25
C GLN A 339 -27.72 -18.76 13.57
N ILE A 340 -27.92 -17.67 12.81
CA ILE A 340 -26.82 -16.87 12.29
C ILE A 340 -26.19 -16.08 13.43
N CYS A 341 -24.88 -16.24 13.61
CA CYS A 341 -24.12 -15.62 14.69
C CYS A 341 -23.09 -14.60 14.19
N GLY A 342 -22.72 -14.66 12.91
CA GLY A 342 -21.75 -13.75 12.34
C GLY A 342 -21.61 -13.81 10.82
N ILE A 343 -20.75 -12.93 10.30
CA ILE A 343 -20.25 -12.95 8.93
C ILE A 343 -18.72 -12.98 8.99
N VAL A 344 -18.09 -13.83 8.16
CA VAL A 344 -16.64 -13.90 8.04
C VAL A 344 -16.19 -13.65 6.61
N SER A 345 -15.14 -12.86 6.45
CA SER A 345 -14.47 -12.53 5.18
C SER A 345 -12.95 -12.59 5.35
N LEU A 346 -12.21 -12.52 4.24
CA LEU A 346 -10.74 -12.46 4.28
C LEU A 346 -10.22 -11.22 5.04
N ASN A 347 -10.96 -10.11 4.98
CA ASN A 347 -10.60 -8.89 5.70
C ASN A 347 -10.64 -9.09 7.21
N ASN A 348 -11.61 -9.85 7.72
CA ASN A 348 -11.70 -10.14 9.16
C ASN A 348 -10.45 -10.86 9.68
N LEU A 349 -9.96 -11.86 8.94
CA LEU A 349 -8.72 -12.56 9.27
C LEU A 349 -7.50 -11.64 9.18
N SER A 350 -7.48 -10.76 8.17
CA SER A 350 -6.40 -9.79 7.98
C SER A 350 -6.36 -8.76 9.11
N GLU A 351 -7.51 -8.18 9.48
CA GLU A 351 -7.66 -7.23 10.59
C GLU A 351 -7.27 -7.88 11.93
N HIS A 352 -7.74 -9.10 12.18
CA HIS A 352 -7.38 -9.87 13.37
C HIS A 352 -5.86 -10.10 13.43
N SER A 353 -5.22 -10.52 12.32
CA SER A 353 -3.78 -10.75 12.29
C SER A 353 -2.96 -9.49 12.59
N LEU A 354 -3.39 -8.32 12.09
CA LEU A 354 -2.71 -7.05 12.33
C LEU A 354 -2.81 -6.58 13.79
N VAL A 355 -3.97 -6.78 14.43
CA VAL A 355 -4.17 -6.42 15.84
C VAL A 355 -3.32 -7.29 16.75
N PHE A 356 -3.25 -8.60 16.49
CA PHE A 356 -2.46 -9.52 17.30
C PHE A 356 -0.95 -9.27 17.18
N GLU A 357 -0.44 -8.93 16.00
CA GLU A 357 0.99 -8.63 15.81
C GLU A 357 1.44 -7.42 16.64
N GLU A 358 0.63 -6.36 16.72
CA GLU A 358 0.91 -5.19 17.56
C GLU A 358 0.89 -5.53 19.06
N MET A 359 0.01 -6.44 19.48
CA MET A 359 -0.07 -6.91 20.87
C MET A 359 1.14 -7.78 21.25
N GLU A 360 1.65 -8.62 20.34
CA GLU A 360 2.87 -9.41 20.58
C GLU A 360 4.14 -8.54 20.57
N ALA A 361 4.23 -7.57 19.64
CA ALA A 361 5.35 -6.63 19.56
C ALA A 361 5.49 -5.77 20.83
N GLY A 362 4.37 -5.43 21.48
CA GLY A 362 4.35 -4.74 22.77
C GLY A 362 4.90 -5.56 23.95
N ASN A 363 4.92 -6.89 23.85
CA ASN A 363 5.33 -7.80 24.93
C ASN A 363 6.81 -8.24 24.86
N SER A 364 7.46 -8.14 23.69
CA SER A 364 8.87 -8.54 23.56
C SER A 364 9.84 -7.36 23.82
N SER A 365 10.07 -7.03 25.09
CA SER A 365 11.14 -6.12 25.50
C SER A 365 12.45 -6.88 25.75
N GLN A 366 13.28 -7.08 24.70
CA GLN A 366 14.70 -7.40 24.90
C GLN A 366 15.57 -7.04 23.68
N GLY A 367 16.28 -5.92 23.81
CA GLY A 367 17.75 -5.85 23.75
C GLY A 367 18.48 -6.19 22.44
N ARG A 368 19.07 -5.13 21.86
CA ARG A 368 20.07 -5.07 20.77
C ARG A 368 19.50 -5.12 19.34
N VAL A 369 19.48 -3.94 18.73
CA VAL A 369 19.32 -3.73 17.30
C VAL A 369 20.61 -4.22 16.60
N PRO A 370 20.60 -5.35 15.86
CA PRO A 370 21.79 -5.82 15.16
C PRO A 370 22.18 -4.85 14.04
N LEU A 371 23.47 -4.80 13.69
CA LEU A 371 24.03 -3.95 12.62
C LEU A 371 23.24 -4.06 11.28
N VAL A 372 22.60 -5.21 11.06
CA VAL A 372 21.69 -5.50 9.94
C VAL A 372 20.43 -4.65 9.99
N THR A 373 19.88 -4.33 11.16
CA THR A 373 18.72 -3.45 11.33
C THR A 373 19.09 -1.97 11.12
N LEU A 374 20.34 -1.56 11.37
CA LEU A 374 20.84 -0.23 11.03
C LEU A 374 21.03 -0.09 9.51
N ILE A 375 21.49 -1.15 8.85
CA ILE A 375 21.59 -1.24 7.38
C ILE A 375 20.20 -1.34 6.74
N ILE A 376 19.25 -2.05 7.34
CA ILE A 376 17.84 -2.07 6.94
C ILE A 376 17.19 -0.71 7.18
N LEU A 377 17.52 0.03 8.26
CA LEU A 377 17.00 1.40 8.44
C LEU A 377 17.55 2.33 7.36
N LEU A 378 18.86 2.30 7.11
CA LEU A 378 19.53 3.14 6.10
C LEU A 378 19.13 2.78 4.66
N LEU A 379 18.85 1.51 4.36
CA LEU A 379 18.34 1.06 3.06
C LEU A 379 16.82 1.18 2.95
N SER A 380 16.04 1.09 4.03
CA SER A 380 14.59 1.33 4.01
C SER A 380 14.27 2.81 3.76
N THR A 381 15.11 3.73 4.24
CA THR A 381 15.03 5.15 3.87
C THR A 381 15.36 5.41 2.40
N TRP A 382 16.12 4.52 1.75
CA TRP A 382 16.45 4.60 0.32
C TRP A 382 15.47 3.82 -0.56
N MET A 383 14.89 2.71 -0.09
CA MET A 383 13.89 1.90 -0.80
C MET A 383 12.48 2.47 -0.70
N ALA A 384 12.12 3.19 0.37
CA ALA A 384 10.89 3.98 0.43
C ALA A 384 10.86 5.10 -0.64
N ALA A 385 12.04 5.57 -1.09
CA ALA A 385 12.17 6.54 -2.17
C ALA A 385 12.08 5.92 -3.58
N ALA A 386 12.25 4.59 -3.73
CA ALA A 386 12.31 3.90 -5.02
C ALA A 386 11.03 3.12 -5.38
N GLN A 387 10.02 3.09 -4.49
CA GLN A 387 8.81 2.27 -4.62
C GLN A 387 7.51 3.08 -4.75
N ALA A 388 7.57 4.22 -5.42
CA ALA A 388 6.37 4.94 -5.87
C ALA A 388 6.17 4.69 -7.36
N GLN A 389 5.46 3.60 -7.71
CA GLN A 389 4.82 3.55 -9.02
C GLN A 389 3.62 4.52 -8.98
N PRO A 390 3.37 5.32 -10.03
CA PRO A 390 2.57 6.51 -9.90
C PRO A 390 1.08 6.17 -9.81
N ASP A 391 0.53 6.28 -8.60
CA ASP A 391 -0.83 5.88 -8.27
C ASP A 391 -1.84 6.98 -8.65
N SER A 392 -2.08 7.14 -9.95
CA SER A 392 -3.13 8.05 -10.45
C SER A 392 -4.50 7.69 -9.88
N SER A 393 -4.73 6.41 -9.58
CA SER A 393 -5.98 5.92 -8.98
C SER A 393 -6.14 6.35 -7.52
N ARG A 394 -5.11 6.19 -6.68
CA ARG A 394 -5.14 6.66 -5.28
C ARG A 394 -5.12 8.17 -5.20
N ASN A 395 -4.39 8.86 -6.07
CA ASN A 395 -4.43 10.32 -6.14
C ASN A 395 -5.88 10.77 -6.44
N HIS A 396 -6.54 10.13 -7.41
CA HIS A 396 -7.94 10.40 -7.72
C HIS A 396 -8.89 10.12 -6.53
N GLN A 397 -8.73 8.99 -5.83
CA GLN A 397 -9.52 8.66 -4.64
C GLN A 397 -9.33 9.68 -3.52
N ILE A 398 -8.09 10.11 -3.27
CA ILE A 398 -7.82 11.13 -2.26
C ILE A 398 -8.46 12.46 -2.65
N TRP A 399 -8.37 12.87 -3.92
CA TRP A 399 -9.03 14.08 -4.38
C TRP A 399 -10.56 14.01 -4.25
N GLN A 400 -11.16 12.86 -4.56
CA GLN A 400 -12.59 12.65 -4.28
C GLN A 400 -12.91 12.76 -2.79
N HIS A 401 -12.05 12.21 -1.92
CA HIS A 401 -12.18 12.32 -0.47
C HIS A 401 -12.08 13.76 0.01
N LEU A 402 -11.06 14.52 -0.44
CA LEU A 402 -10.90 15.94 -0.09
C LEU A 402 -12.07 16.79 -0.57
N LEU A 403 -12.71 16.43 -1.68
CA LEU A 403 -13.89 17.14 -2.17
C LEU A 403 -15.21 16.64 -1.56
N ASN A 404 -15.15 15.73 -0.57
CA ASN A 404 -16.31 15.08 0.03
C ASN A 404 -17.25 14.45 -1.04
N GLY A 405 -16.65 13.88 -2.09
CA GLY A 405 -17.34 13.29 -3.24
C GLY A 405 -18.09 14.28 -4.14
N ARG A 406 -17.93 15.59 -3.92
CA ARG A 406 -18.62 16.61 -4.72
C ARG A 406 -17.80 16.96 -5.97
N PRO A 407 -18.42 16.99 -7.16
CA PRO A 407 -17.74 17.49 -8.35
C PRO A 407 -17.38 18.97 -8.16
N SER A 408 -16.18 19.36 -8.60
CA SER A 408 -15.73 20.75 -8.60
C SER A 408 -15.11 21.09 -9.94
N ASP A 409 -15.60 22.16 -10.56
CA ASP A 409 -15.01 22.70 -11.80
C ASP A 409 -13.73 23.51 -11.51
N HIS A 410 -13.51 23.89 -10.24
CA HIS A 410 -12.41 24.76 -9.81
C HIS A 410 -11.27 24.00 -9.11
N TRP A 411 -11.59 22.92 -8.41
CA TRP A 411 -10.61 22.07 -7.71
C TRP A 411 -10.52 20.72 -8.42
N VAL A 412 -9.65 20.65 -9.43
CA VAL A 412 -9.42 19.44 -10.21
C VAL A 412 -8.13 18.76 -9.74
N ALA A 413 -8.18 17.44 -9.58
CA ALA A 413 -7.00 16.65 -9.27
C ALA A 413 -5.89 16.89 -10.30
N ALA A 414 -4.65 17.13 -9.84
CA ALA A 414 -3.51 17.19 -10.74
C ALA A 414 -3.41 15.88 -11.55
N SER A 415 -3.33 15.99 -12.87
CA SER A 415 -3.23 14.84 -13.78
C SER A 415 -1.89 14.12 -13.68
N SER A 416 -0.86 14.81 -13.18
CA SER A 416 0.46 14.25 -12.91
C SER A 416 0.51 13.62 -11.53
N THR A 417 1.23 12.51 -11.41
CA THR A 417 1.46 11.89 -10.11
C THR A 417 2.56 12.66 -9.36
N PRO A 418 2.39 12.93 -8.06
CA PRO A 418 3.43 13.56 -7.24
C PRO A 418 4.75 12.79 -7.29
N LEU A 419 5.87 13.52 -7.22
CA LEU A 419 7.21 12.91 -7.21
C LEU A 419 7.41 12.02 -5.96
N PRO A 420 8.31 11.01 -6.02
CA PRO A 420 8.60 10.16 -4.87
C PRO A 420 8.97 10.96 -3.61
N GLY A 421 8.43 10.56 -2.46
CA GLY A 421 8.61 11.26 -1.19
C GLY A 421 7.68 12.46 -0.97
N ALA A 422 6.77 12.77 -1.91
CA ALA A 422 5.71 13.75 -1.70
C ALA A 422 4.84 13.36 -0.49
N LEU A 423 4.55 14.34 0.37
CA LEU A 423 3.65 14.15 1.53
C LEU A 423 2.20 14.41 1.15
N LEU A 424 1.95 15.35 0.25
CA LEU A 424 0.62 15.71 -0.26
C LEU A 424 0.41 15.07 -1.65
N PRO A 425 -0.80 14.54 -1.93
CA PRO A 425 -1.98 14.55 -1.07
C PRO A 425 -2.05 13.33 -0.12
N TYR A 426 -1.00 12.53 0.01
CA TYR A 426 -1.05 11.23 0.68
C TYR A 426 -1.12 11.27 2.22
N LYS A 427 -0.83 12.41 2.85
CA LYS A 427 -0.84 12.60 4.29
C LYS A 427 -1.48 13.93 4.66
N ARG A 428 -2.21 13.97 5.78
CA ARG A 428 -2.64 15.23 6.40
C ARG A 428 -1.56 15.74 7.33
N ILE A 429 -1.19 17.01 7.23
CA ILE A 429 -0.20 17.61 8.11
C ILE A 429 -0.91 18.29 9.28
N VAL A 430 -0.46 18.03 10.50
CA VAL A 430 -0.92 18.72 11.72
C VAL A 430 0.26 19.41 12.37
N ALA A 431 0.22 20.74 12.39
CA ALA A 431 1.34 21.60 12.74
C ALA A 431 1.07 22.43 13.99
N TYR A 432 2.08 22.57 14.85
CA TYR A 432 2.10 23.57 15.91
C TYR A 432 2.93 24.78 15.49
N TYR A 433 2.35 25.97 15.60
CA TYR A 433 2.96 27.22 15.12
C TYR A 433 3.61 28.05 16.25
N GLY A 434 4.69 28.76 15.91
CA GLY A 434 5.22 29.87 16.73
C GLY A 434 6.74 29.92 16.83
N ASN A 435 7.25 30.61 17.86
CA ASN A 435 8.68 30.64 18.19
C ASN A 435 8.91 30.40 19.69
N PHE A 436 10.13 30.07 20.09
CA PHE A 436 10.44 29.71 21.48
C PHE A 436 10.63 30.91 22.42
N TYR A 437 10.67 32.14 21.91
CA TYR A 437 10.88 33.34 22.72
C TYR A 437 9.59 33.99 23.20
N SER A 438 8.47 33.73 22.54
CA SER A 438 7.20 34.37 22.86
C SER A 438 6.10 33.34 23.10
N SER A 439 5.53 33.37 24.31
CA SER A 439 4.33 32.61 24.65
C SER A 439 3.04 33.14 24.00
N GLN A 440 3.12 34.27 23.30
CA GLN A 440 1.99 34.92 22.64
C GLN A 440 1.99 34.70 21.12
N MET A 441 3.13 34.32 20.54
CA MET A 441 3.27 34.12 19.08
C MET A 441 3.08 32.66 18.67
N GLY A 442 2.33 31.90 19.47
CA GLY A 442 1.88 30.54 19.15
C GLY A 442 2.27 29.48 20.16
N ILE A 443 1.64 28.33 20.04
CA ILE A 443 1.73 27.23 21.00
C ILE A 443 3.15 26.70 21.21
N LEU A 444 4.06 26.83 20.23
CA LEU A 444 5.46 26.42 20.37
C LEU A 444 6.20 27.14 21.50
N GLY A 445 5.88 28.42 21.74
CA GLY A 445 6.45 29.21 22.85
C GLY A 445 5.57 29.24 24.08
N ALA A 446 4.30 28.82 23.97
CA ALA A 446 3.33 28.88 25.07
C ALA A 446 3.45 27.69 26.04
N LEU A 447 4.01 26.58 25.60
CA LEU A 447 4.15 25.34 26.39
C LEU A 447 5.61 24.89 26.49
N PRO A 448 6.02 24.27 27.60
CA PRO A 448 7.32 23.60 27.68
C PRO A 448 7.44 22.50 26.60
N PRO A 449 8.66 22.20 26.09
CA PRO A 449 8.84 21.30 24.96
C PRO A 449 8.18 19.92 25.10
N ASP A 450 8.32 19.26 26.25
CA ASP A 450 7.74 17.92 26.44
C ASP A 450 6.20 17.94 26.49
N SER A 451 5.62 18.93 27.16
CA SER A 451 4.17 19.14 27.20
C SER A 451 3.63 19.51 25.83
N MET A 452 4.36 20.34 25.08
CA MET A 452 4.04 20.73 23.71
C MET A 452 4.00 19.51 22.79
N LEU A 453 5.05 18.69 22.79
CA LEU A 453 5.13 17.47 21.98
C LEU A 453 4.04 16.46 22.37
N SER A 454 3.79 16.27 23.66
CA SER A 454 2.72 15.39 24.14
C SER A 454 1.35 15.85 23.63
N ARG A 455 1.08 17.16 23.64
CA ARG A 455 -0.18 17.71 23.16
C ARG A 455 -0.31 17.63 21.64
N LEU A 456 0.77 17.86 20.90
CA LEU A 456 0.79 17.65 19.45
C LEU A 456 0.48 16.19 19.11
N LYS A 457 1.03 15.21 19.85
CA LYS A 457 0.71 13.79 19.65
C LYS A 457 -0.77 13.48 19.90
N GLN A 458 -1.42 14.16 20.85
CA GLN A 458 -2.86 14.04 21.08
C GLN A 458 -3.67 14.59 19.89
N GLU A 459 -3.30 15.76 19.36
CA GLU A 459 -3.95 16.32 18.17
C GLU A 459 -3.77 15.41 16.95
N VAL A 460 -2.57 14.88 16.74
CA VAL A 460 -2.29 13.89 15.68
C VAL A 460 -3.21 12.68 15.80
N THR A 461 -3.37 12.15 17.01
CA THR A 461 -4.26 11.01 17.28
C THR A 461 -5.72 11.37 16.99
N ALA A 462 -6.17 12.55 17.43
CA ALA A 462 -7.53 13.02 17.18
C ALA A 462 -7.82 13.19 15.68
N TRP A 463 -6.86 13.72 14.91
CA TRP A 463 -6.99 13.86 13.46
C TRP A 463 -6.93 12.51 12.73
N GLN A 464 -6.12 11.57 13.20
CA GLN A 464 -6.03 10.23 12.63
C GLN A 464 -7.33 9.44 12.83
N LEU A 465 -7.99 9.63 13.97
CA LEU A 465 -9.31 9.05 14.26
C LEU A 465 -10.42 9.71 13.44
N ALA A 466 -10.35 11.04 13.24
CA ALA A 466 -11.36 11.78 12.51
C ALA A 466 -11.33 11.52 10.99
N ASP A 467 -10.15 11.20 10.44
CA ASP A 467 -9.99 10.86 9.04
C ASP A 467 -8.96 9.73 8.86
N PRO A 468 -9.41 8.45 8.94
CA PRO A 468 -8.53 7.30 8.82
C PRO A 468 -7.97 7.10 7.40
N VAL A 469 -8.53 7.79 6.39
CA VAL A 469 -8.10 7.66 4.98
C VAL A 469 -6.70 8.25 4.77
N LEU A 470 -6.40 9.36 5.46
CA LEU A 470 -5.13 10.08 5.33
C LEU A 470 -4.29 9.95 6.61
N PRO A 471 -3.16 9.22 6.55
CA PRO A 471 -2.19 9.21 7.65
C PRO A 471 -1.76 10.62 8.05
N VAL A 472 -1.63 10.86 9.35
CA VAL A 472 -1.28 12.18 9.87
C VAL A 472 0.24 12.34 10.05
N GLN A 473 0.80 13.40 9.48
CA GLN A 473 2.19 13.82 9.63
C GLN A 473 2.29 14.99 10.63
N PRO A 474 2.90 14.80 11.82
CA PRO A 474 3.14 15.93 12.72
C PRO A 474 4.13 16.92 12.12
N ALA A 475 3.97 18.19 12.47
CA ALA A 475 4.87 19.26 12.06
C ALA A 475 5.09 20.32 13.16
N LEU A 476 6.28 20.91 13.19
CA LEU A 476 6.56 22.15 13.92
C LEU A 476 6.71 23.28 12.89
N HIS A 477 5.77 24.22 12.87
CA HIS A 477 5.82 25.38 12.01
C HIS A 477 6.48 26.54 12.77
N TYR A 478 7.80 26.66 12.63
CA TYR A 478 8.64 27.53 13.43
C TYR A 478 8.95 28.85 12.73
N ILE A 479 8.74 29.98 13.41
CA ILE A 479 9.02 31.30 12.85
C ILE A 479 10.53 31.56 12.84
N ALA A 480 11.15 31.50 11.66
CA ALA A 480 12.58 31.71 11.47
C ALA A 480 12.92 33.19 11.26
N VAL A 481 12.03 33.95 10.62
CA VAL A 481 12.14 35.40 10.45
C VAL A 481 10.84 36.04 10.90
N THR A 482 10.92 37.00 11.81
CA THR A 482 9.76 37.65 12.43
C THR A 482 9.74 39.13 12.09
N ALA A 483 8.61 39.64 11.61
CA ALA A 483 8.44 41.07 11.37
C ALA A 483 8.50 41.85 12.69
N GLN A 484 9.09 43.05 12.66
CA GLN A 484 9.29 43.88 13.85
C GLN A 484 8.64 45.24 13.66
N LYS A 485 8.12 45.80 14.76
CA LYS A 485 7.63 47.19 14.78
C LYS A 485 8.76 48.22 14.77
N THR A 486 9.97 47.80 15.16
CA THR A 486 11.17 48.63 15.20
C THR A 486 12.14 48.20 14.11
N GLY A 487 12.71 49.17 13.38
CA GLY A 487 13.71 48.90 12.37
C GLY A 487 14.98 48.32 12.98
N GLY A 488 15.46 47.19 12.44
CA GLY A 488 16.79 46.66 12.75
C GLY A 488 17.91 47.55 12.19
N ALA A 489 19.17 47.14 12.37
CA ALA A 489 20.33 47.91 11.92
C ALA A 489 20.36 48.17 10.39
N ASP A 490 19.77 47.28 9.60
CA ASP A 490 19.63 47.42 8.14
C ASP A 490 18.35 48.16 7.71
N GLY A 491 17.57 48.65 8.68
CA GLY A 491 16.33 49.39 8.43
C GLY A 491 15.19 48.54 7.88
N LYS A 492 15.27 47.21 7.98
CA LYS A 492 14.33 46.34 7.29
C LYS A 492 13.19 45.75 8.12
N TYR A 493 13.08 46.12 9.40
CA TYR A 493 11.94 45.78 10.27
C TYR A 493 11.66 44.26 10.37
N ARG A 494 12.72 43.47 10.52
CA ARG A 494 12.65 42.02 10.75
C ARG A 494 13.73 41.57 11.72
N ALA A 495 13.45 40.53 12.48
CA ALA A 495 14.42 39.82 13.31
C ALA A 495 14.57 38.39 12.78
N ARG A 496 15.82 37.94 12.66
CA ARG A 496 16.14 36.56 12.28
C ARG A 496 16.42 35.77 13.54
N MET A 497 15.79 34.61 13.68
CA MET A 497 16.09 33.72 14.80
C MET A 497 17.53 33.23 14.72
N PRO A 498 18.25 33.11 15.86
CA PRO A 498 19.55 32.49 15.87
C PRO A 498 19.48 31.05 15.37
N ASP A 499 20.55 30.60 14.73
CA ASP A 499 20.67 29.23 14.22
C ASP A 499 20.35 28.17 15.28
N ALA A 500 20.86 28.36 16.50
CA ALA A 500 20.60 27.46 17.63
C ALA A 500 19.10 27.26 17.95
N GLN A 501 18.24 28.23 17.63
CA GLN A 501 16.80 28.06 17.82
C GLN A 501 16.15 27.25 16.69
N ILE A 502 16.63 27.42 15.45
CA ILE A 502 16.20 26.61 14.32
C ILE A 502 16.66 25.15 14.52
N ASP A 503 17.91 24.96 14.94
CA ASP A 503 18.47 23.66 15.30
C ASP A 503 17.62 22.98 16.40
N LYS A 504 17.28 23.72 17.46
CA LYS A 504 16.39 23.24 18.52
C LYS A 504 15.01 22.81 17.99
N ALA A 505 14.43 23.54 17.05
CA ALA A 505 13.14 23.16 16.45
C ALA A 505 13.27 21.84 15.67
N ILE A 506 14.37 21.66 14.93
CA ILE A 506 14.66 20.41 14.18
C ILE A 506 14.87 19.24 15.14
N GLU A 507 15.63 19.43 16.23
CA GLU A 507 15.85 18.41 17.26
C GLU A 507 14.55 17.98 17.93
N LEU A 508 13.69 18.94 18.29
CA LEU A 508 12.39 18.64 18.89
C LEU A 508 11.46 17.92 17.93
N ALA A 509 11.44 18.32 16.65
CA ALA A 509 10.65 17.66 15.63
C ALA A 509 11.07 16.19 15.43
N ALA A 510 12.37 15.91 15.45
CA ALA A 510 12.91 14.56 15.31
C ALA A 510 12.38 13.59 16.40
N ARG A 511 12.11 14.08 17.62
CA ARG A 511 11.57 13.26 18.74
C ARG A 511 10.19 12.66 18.47
N LEU A 512 9.42 13.23 17.54
CA LEU A 512 8.09 12.74 17.12
C LEU A 512 8.03 12.35 15.64
N ASN A 513 9.18 12.23 14.95
CA ASN A 513 9.23 12.07 13.50
C ASN A 513 8.41 13.14 12.77
N ALA A 514 8.45 14.38 13.29
CA ALA A 514 7.74 15.52 12.74
C ALA A 514 8.60 16.25 11.70
N ILE A 515 7.94 16.90 10.74
CA ILE A 515 8.59 17.81 9.80
C ILE A 515 8.71 19.21 10.42
N VAL A 516 9.58 20.05 9.86
CA VAL A 516 9.69 21.46 10.25
C VAL A 516 9.31 22.33 9.07
N ILE A 517 8.51 23.36 9.32
CA ILE A 517 8.19 24.40 8.33
C ILE A 517 8.78 25.69 8.87
N LEU A 518 9.77 26.26 8.18
CA LEU A 518 10.39 27.52 8.56
C LEU A 518 9.57 28.66 7.99
N ASP A 519 8.95 29.45 8.86
CA ASP A 519 8.13 30.58 8.47
C ASP A 519 8.94 31.86 8.36
N ILE A 520 8.64 32.67 7.36
CA ILE A 520 9.31 33.96 7.13
C ILE A 520 8.33 35.12 7.00
N GLN A 521 8.58 36.13 7.83
CA GLN A 521 7.88 37.40 7.86
C GLN A 521 8.86 38.50 7.46
N VAL A 522 8.84 38.90 6.20
CA VAL A 522 9.93 39.66 5.57
C VAL A 522 10.04 41.12 6.03
N GLY A 523 8.97 41.73 6.54
CA GLY A 523 8.95 43.16 6.84
C GLY A 523 9.18 43.99 5.57
N LEU A 524 10.27 44.77 5.55
CA LEU A 524 10.74 45.51 4.36
C LEU A 524 11.80 44.75 3.54
N SER A 525 12.02 43.45 3.80
CA SER A 525 12.76 42.57 2.88
C SER A 525 11.94 42.19 1.67
N SER A 526 12.61 41.47 0.78
CA SER A 526 11.97 40.55 -0.13
C SER A 526 12.27 39.08 0.21
N LEU A 527 11.58 38.16 -0.46
CA LEU A 527 11.82 36.72 -0.32
C LEU A 527 13.19 36.31 -0.87
N GLU A 528 13.66 37.01 -1.91
CA GLU A 528 14.98 36.86 -2.56
C GLU A 528 16.13 37.05 -1.58
N ASP A 529 15.97 37.96 -0.62
CA ASP A 529 16.99 38.24 0.38
C ASP A 529 16.95 37.25 1.56
N GLU A 530 15.79 36.68 1.88
CA GLU A 530 15.60 35.90 3.11
C GLU A 530 15.64 34.38 2.88
N ILE A 531 15.03 33.86 1.81
CA ILE A 531 14.98 32.41 1.56
C ILE A 531 16.39 31.81 1.41
N PRO A 532 17.32 32.38 0.60
CA PRO A 532 18.64 31.77 0.41
C PRO A 532 19.46 31.63 1.69
N ARG A 533 19.18 32.44 2.72
CA ARG A 533 19.86 32.37 4.02
C ARG A 533 19.48 31.10 4.79
N LEU A 534 18.32 30.52 4.49
CA LEU A 534 17.81 29.29 5.10
C LEU A 534 18.17 28.03 4.28
N ASP A 535 18.90 28.16 3.17
CA ASP A 535 19.28 27.05 2.30
C ASP A 535 19.92 25.88 3.06
N LYS A 536 20.75 26.17 4.07
CA LYS A 536 21.38 25.12 4.86
C LYS A 536 20.36 24.20 5.55
N TYR A 537 19.21 24.74 5.94
CA TYR A 537 18.12 23.99 6.54
C TYR A 537 17.17 23.43 5.48
N LEU A 538 16.84 24.21 4.45
CA LEU A 538 15.94 23.79 3.36
C LEU A 538 16.50 22.61 2.55
N ARG A 539 17.82 22.39 2.59
CA ARG A 539 18.47 21.17 2.05
C ARG A 539 18.17 19.90 2.85
N LEU A 540 17.71 20.01 4.10
CA LEU A 540 17.30 18.84 4.88
C LEU A 540 15.95 18.31 4.37
N PRO A 541 15.77 17.00 4.12
CA PRO A 541 14.55 16.46 3.53
C PRO A 541 13.26 16.85 4.28
N GLN A 542 13.31 16.86 5.61
CA GLN A 542 12.19 17.11 6.53
C GLN A 542 11.87 18.59 6.78
N VAL A 543 12.62 19.52 6.18
CA VAL A 543 12.44 20.96 6.37
C VAL A 543 11.78 21.59 5.14
N HIS A 544 10.75 22.40 5.37
CA HIS A 544 9.90 23.05 4.38
C HIS A 544 9.77 24.54 4.68
N LEU A 545 9.01 25.30 3.87
CA LEU A 545 8.94 26.77 3.95
C LEU A 545 7.50 27.26 4.17
N GLY A 546 7.33 28.21 5.07
CA GLY A 546 6.12 29.02 5.25
C GLY A 546 6.42 30.47 4.90
N ILE A 547 5.48 31.16 4.26
CA ILE A 547 5.59 32.59 3.94
C ILE A 547 4.32 33.33 4.36
N ASP A 548 4.51 34.51 4.97
CA ASP A 548 3.44 35.36 5.46
C ASP A 548 3.31 36.66 4.63
N PRO A 549 2.38 36.71 3.65
CA PRO A 549 2.15 37.92 2.88
C PRO A 549 1.74 39.12 3.74
N GLU A 550 1.09 38.91 4.90
CA GLU A 550 0.65 40.00 5.78
C GLU A 550 1.80 40.88 6.28
N TYR A 551 3.03 40.36 6.28
CA TYR A 551 4.23 41.09 6.70
C TYR A 551 5.12 41.52 5.54
N SER A 552 4.66 41.40 4.29
CA SER A 552 5.36 41.89 3.11
C SER A 552 4.97 43.35 2.82
N MET A 553 5.76 44.27 3.36
CA MET A 553 5.42 45.70 3.39
C MET A 553 5.93 46.44 2.15
N LYS A 554 5.45 46.06 0.96
CA LYS A 554 5.83 46.69 -0.32
C LYS A 554 5.51 48.20 -0.39
N ASN A 555 4.60 48.68 0.45
CA ASN A 555 4.23 50.09 0.59
C ASN A 555 5.16 50.89 1.52
N LEU A 556 6.26 50.29 1.99
CA LEU A 556 7.24 50.90 2.89
C LEU A 556 6.69 51.29 4.28
N GLN A 557 5.50 50.82 4.66
CA GLN A 557 4.96 51.03 6.00
C GLN A 557 5.59 50.09 7.01
N VAL A 558 5.53 50.48 8.28
CA VAL A 558 6.03 49.65 9.39
C VAL A 558 5.18 48.38 9.49
N PRO A 559 5.77 47.19 9.63
CA PRO A 559 5.00 45.97 9.83
C PRO A 559 4.03 46.08 11.02
N CYS A 560 2.88 45.40 10.94
CA CYS A 560 1.78 45.46 11.91
C CYS A 560 0.98 46.78 11.93
N THR A 561 1.19 47.75 11.03
CA THR A 561 0.31 48.93 10.91
C THR A 561 -0.77 48.76 9.84
N CYS A 562 -0.49 47.94 8.83
CA CYS A 562 -1.44 47.51 7.82
C CYS A 562 -1.09 46.09 7.36
N ILE A 563 -1.96 45.50 6.54
CA ILE A 563 -1.75 44.17 5.98
C ILE A 563 -0.89 44.31 4.71
N GLY A 564 0.22 43.59 4.68
CA GLY A 564 1.11 43.47 3.52
C GLY A 564 0.53 42.63 2.39
N THR A 565 1.35 42.40 1.35
CA THR A 565 0.94 41.62 0.18
C THR A 565 2.10 40.92 -0.51
N TYR A 566 1.81 39.74 -1.06
CA TYR A 566 2.60 39.10 -2.10
C TYR A 566 1.81 39.08 -3.41
N ASP A 567 2.54 39.21 -4.49
CA ASP A 567 2.08 38.91 -5.84
C ASP A 567 2.48 37.47 -6.20
N ALA A 568 1.83 36.90 -7.22
CA ALA A 568 2.23 35.61 -7.77
C ALA A 568 3.71 35.54 -8.14
N ASN A 569 4.33 36.65 -8.58
CA ASN A 569 5.77 36.70 -8.84
C ASN A 569 6.63 36.39 -7.61
N ASP A 570 6.25 36.89 -6.42
CA ASP A 570 7.01 36.61 -5.19
C ASP A 570 6.86 35.12 -4.80
N ILE A 571 5.65 34.59 -4.92
CA ILE A 571 5.38 33.16 -4.64
C ILE A 571 6.11 32.27 -5.64
N ASN A 572 6.11 32.65 -6.93
CA ASN A 572 6.85 31.95 -7.99
C ASN A 572 8.35 32.00 -7.74
N PHE A 573 8.90 33.08 -7.20
CA PHE A 573 10.30 33.09 -6.76
C PHE A 573 10.56 32.00 -5.70
N ALA A 574 9.72 31.92 -4.66
CA ALA A 574 9.85 30.88 -3.64
C ALA A 574 9.72 29.46 -4.21
N ILE A 575 8.74 29.23 -5.11
CA ILE A 575 8.56 27.94 -5.81
C ILE A 575 9.80 27.59 -6.62
N ASN A 576 10.30 28.52 -7.45
CA ASN A 576 11.47 28.29 -8.29
C ASN A 576 12.73 28.01 -7.47
N HIS A 577 12.93 28.74 -6.37
CA HIS A 577 14.08 28.52 -5.47
C HIS A 577 14.02 27.14 -4.80
N LEU A 578 12.87 26.77 -4.23
CA LEU A 578 12.68 25.44 -3.62
C LEU A 578 12.81 24.32 -4.67
N ALA A 579 12.24 24.50 -5.86
CA ALA A 579 12.36 23.53 -6.95
C ALA A 579 13.81 23.34 -7.40
N ALA A 580 14.61 24.41 -7.43
CA ALA A 580 16.04 24.34 -7.71
C ALA A 580 16.78 23.53 -6.62
N LEU A 581 16.48 23.75 -5.34
CA LEU A 581 17.05 22.94 -4.25
C LEU A 581 16.69 21.46 -4.39
N VAL A 582 15.43 21.15 -4.67
CA VAL A 582 14.96 19.77 -4.87
C VAL A 582 15.71 19.08 -6.02
N LYS A 583 15.87 19.75 -7.15
CA LYS A 583 16.60 19.22 -8.31
C LYS A 583 18.09 19.07 -8.04
N ASN A 584 18.72 20.08 -7.46
CA ASN A 584 20.17 20.12 -7.27
C ASN A 584 20.66 19.13 -6.20
N TYR A 585 19.84 18.87 -5.17
CA TYR A 585 20.20 18.02 -4.05
C TYR A 585 19.41 16.70 -4.00
N GLN A 586 18.62 16.39 -5.04
CA GLN A 586 17.81 15.17 -5.15
C GLN A 586 16.90 14.95 -3.92
N LEU A 587 16.26 16.02 -3.44
CA LEU A 587 15.42 15.98 -2.25
C LEU A 587 13.99 15.49 -2.60
N PRO A 588 13.21 15.01 -1.62
CA PRO A 588 11.77 14.90 -1.81
C PRO A 588 11.14 16.28 -2.05
N PRO A 589 9.95 16.35 -2.66
CA PRO A 589 9.23 17.60 -2.89
C PRO A 589 9.08 18.44 -1.63
N LYS A 590 9.31 19.75 -1.77
CA LYS A 590 9.11 20.70 -0.67
C LYS A 590 7.65 21.06 -0.55
N ILE A 591 7.29 21.60 0.61
CA ILE A 591 5.97 22.15 0.88
C ILE A 591 6.19 23.65 1.05
N LEU A 592 5.37 24.44 0.37
CA LEU A 592 5.31 25.88 0.53
C LEU A 592 3.95 26.23 1.11
N VAL A 593 3.93 26.67 2.36
CA VAL A 593 2.70 27.16 3.01
C VAL A 593 2.61 28.66 2.80
N VAL A 594 1.54 29.12 2.17
CA VAL A 594 1.26 30.55 1.94
C VAL A 594 0.08 30.94 2.80
N HIS A 595 0.31 31.81 3.77
CA HIS A 595 -0.71 32.25 4.71
C HIS A 595 -1.65 33.29 4.10
N ARG A 596 -2.95 33.16 4.36
CA ARG A 596 -3.96 34.05 3.79
C ARG A 596 -5.22 34.13 4.64
N PHE A 597 -5.70 35.35 4.89
CA PHE A 597 -7.02 35.57 5.50
C PHE A 597 -7.80 36.73 4.87
N THR A 598 -7.24 37.40 3.87
CA THR A 598 -7.95 38.35 3.01
C THR A 598 -7.59 38.12 1.55
N ARG A 599 -8.42 38.67 0.65
CA ARG A 599 -8.17 38.55 -0.79
C ARG A 599 -6.90 39.28 -1.23
N GLN A 600 -6.63 40.47 -0.70
CA GLN A 600 -5.53 41.34 -1.16
C GLN A 600 -4.13 40.90 -0.69
N MET A 601 -4.03 39.95 0.25
CA MET A 601 -2.75 39.40 0.68
C MET A 601 -2.01 38.65 -0.42
N VAL A 602 -2.73 38.08 -1.38
CA VAL A 602 -2.16 37.40 -2.55
C VAL A 602 -2.82 37.95 -3.80
N THR A 603 -2.07 38.73 -4.58
CA THR A 603 -2.53 39.26 -5.87
C THR A 603 -2.15 38.31 -7.00
N ASN A 604 -2.97 38.31 -8.06
CA ASN A 604 -2.72 37.54 -9.28
C ASN A 604 -2.50 36.03 -9.05
N TYR A 605 -3.17 35.42 -8.07
CA TYR A 605 -2.96 34.02 -7.67
C TYR A 605 -3.04 33.01 -8.84
N GLN A 606 -3.77 33.33 -9.90
CA GLN A 606 -3.91 32.51 -11.11
C GLN A 606 -2.60 32.38 -11.89
N ASP A 607 -1.67 33.33 -11.71
CA ASP A 607 -0.34 33.33 -12.32
C ASP A 607 0.69 32.56 -11.48
N ILE A 608 0.28 31.92 -10.38
CA ILE A 608 1.15 31.03 -9.60
C ILE A 608 1.44 29.77 -10.42
N THR A 609 2.71 29.57 -10.76
CA THR A 609 3.17 28.44 -11.57
C THR A 609 3.55 27.27 -10.67
N LEU A 610 2.73 26.21 -10.70
CA LEU A 610 2.99 24.98 -9.94
C LEU A 610 4.12 24.16 -10.58
N MET A 611 4.93 23.52 -9.74
CA MET A 611 6.02 22.64 -10.18
C MET A 611 5.98 21.32 -9.40
N PRO A 612 6.24 20.14 -10.02
CA PRO A 612 6.19 18.85 -9.32
C PRO A 612 7.11 18.74 -8.09
N GLN A 613 8.12 19.60 -8.00
CA GLN A 613 9.07 19.67 -6.89
C GLN A 613 8.55 20.40 -5.65
N VAL A 614 7.45 21.15 -5.74
CA VAL A 614 6.93 21.98 -4.65
C VAL A 614 5.42 21.83 -4.56
N GLN A 615 4.93 21.43 -3.38
CA GLN A 615 3.51 21.29 -3.06
C GLN A 615 3.05 22.56 -2.35
N VAL A 616 2.18 23.33 -2.98
CA VAL A 616 1.74 24.65 -2.48
C VAL A 616 0.45 24.51 -1.67
N VAL A 617 0.47 25.03 -0.45
CA VAL A 617 -0.68 25.04 0.46
C VAL A 617 -1.12 26.48 0.68
N MET A 618 -2.35 26.81 0.29
CA MET A 618 -2.99 28.07 0.66
C MET A 618 -3.67 27.91 2.01
N ASN A 619 -3.08 28.49 3.06
CA ASN A 619 -3.50 28.28 4.45
C ASN A 619 -4.41 29.41 4.95
N MET A 620 -5.64 29.08 5.36
CA MET A 620 -6.56 30.04 5.97
C MET A 620 -6.08 30.46 7.36
N ASP A 621 -5.58 31.69 7.50
CA ASP A 621 -4.95 32.23 8.73
C ASP A 621 -5.87 33.22 9.50
N GLY A 622 -7.17 33.17 9.25
CA GLY A 622 -8.13 34.07 9.91
C GLY A 622 -8.60 33.49 11.24
N PHE A 623 -8.63 34.30 12.30
CA PHE A 623 -9.26 33.91 13.57
C PHE A 623 -10.74 34.30 13.61
N GLY A 624 -11.52 33.58 14.40
CA GLY A 624 -12.93 33.89 14.63
C GLY A 624 -13.77 32.69 15.00
N GLY A 625 -15.07 32.93 15.20
CA GLY A 625 -16.02 31.85 15.43
C GLY A 625 -16.18 30.91 14.23
N PRO A 626 -16.72 29.70 14.43
CA PRO A 626 -16.88 28.70 13.37
C PRO A 626 -17.53 29.20 12.08
N SER A 627 -18.56 30.05 12.18
CA SER A 627 -19.23 30.63 11.01
C SER A 627 -18.29 31.53 10.20
N LEU A 628 -17.63 32.49 10.87
CA LEU A 628 -16.70 33.41 10.22
C LEU A 628 -15.53 32.67 9.58
N LYS A 629 -15.01 31.62 10.23
CA LYS A 629 -13.91 30.83 9.65
C LYS A 629 -14.35 30.02 8.44
N ARG A 630 -15.57 29.46 8.43
CA ARG A 630 -16.13 28.80 7.24
C ARG A 630 -16.33 29.80 6.10
N ASP A 631 -16.89 30.97 6.40
CA ASP A 631 -17.17 32.01 5.40
C ASP A 631 -15.89 32.55 4.78
N SER A 632 -14.88 32.83 5.60
CA SER A 632 -13.58 33.34 5.14
C SER A 632 -12.76 32.27 4.39
N TYR A 633 -12.79 31.00 4.82
CA TYR A 633 -12.24 29.90 4.04
C TYR A 633 -12.88 29.80 2.65
N ASN A 634 -14.22 29.86 2.60
CA ASN A 634 -14.95 29.81 1.33
C ASN A 634 -14.62 31.03 0.45
N ALA A 635 -14.50 32.22 1.04
CA ALA A 635 -14.27 33.45 0.32
C ALA A 635 -12.84 33.59 -0.23
N TYR A 636 -11.82 33.16 0.53
CA TYR A 636 -10.43 33.51 0.24
C TYR A 636 -9.53 32.31 -0.09
N ILE A 637 -9.96 31.08 0.23
CA ILE A 637 -9.23 29.86 -0.10
C ILE A 637 -9.99 29.07 -1.16
N SER A 638 -11.20 28.60 -0.84
CA SER A 638 -11.97 27.70 -1.73
C SER A 638 -12.30 28.34 -3.09
N ARG A 639 -12.60 29.65 -3.14
CA ARG A 639 -12.91 30.35 -4.41
C ARG A 639 -11.70 30.76 -5.25
N GLU A 640 -10.49 30.61 -4.71
CA GLU A 640 -9.25 30.98 -5.40
C GLU A 640 -8.27 29.81 -5.36
N PRO A 641 -8.57 28.74 -6.14
CA PRO A 641 -7.80 27.50 -6.11
C PRO A 641 -6.37 27.72 -6.58
N VAL A 642 -5.43 27.05 -5.90
CA VAL A 642 -4.01 26.98 -6.28
C VAL A 642 -3.60 25.53 -6.40
N GLU A 643 -3.31 24.85 -5.29
CA GLU A 643 -2.99 23.41 -5.30
C GLU A 643 -3.62 22.69 -4.10
N PHE A 644 -3.17 22.97 -2.87
CA PHE A 644 -3.75 22.39 -1.66
C PHE A 644 -4.27 23.46 -0.70
N THR A 645 -5.15 23.05 0.22
CA THR A 645 -5.74 23.96 1.21
C THR A 645 -5.28 23.67 2.63
N GLY A 646 -5.10 24.74 3.41
CA GLY A 646 -4.78 24.69 4.82
C GLY A 646 -5.78 25.45 5.69
N PHE A 647 -5.79 25.16 6.98
CA PHE A 647 -6.68 25.80 7.94
C PHE A 647 -6.02 25.96 9.31
N LYS A 648 -6.02 27.20 9.81
CA LYS A 648 -5.47 27.53 11.12
C LYS A 648 -6.53 27.61 12.20
N LEU A 649 -6.17 27.14 13.38
CA LEU A 649 -6.99 27.02 14.58
C LEU A 649 -6.29 27.75 15.72
N PHE A 650 -6.96 28.73 16.31
CA PHE A 650 -6.41 29.53 17.40
C PHE A 650 -7.03 29.10 18.72
N TYR A 651 -6.27 28.44 19.60
CA TYR A 651 -6.81 27.89 20.85
C TYR A 651 -7.46 28.95 21.73
N LYS A 652 -6.95 30.19 21.70
CA LYS A 652 -7.47 31.31 22.48
C LYS A 652 -8.41 32.20 21.67
N ASN A 653 -7.95 32.69 20.51
CA ASN A 653 -8.67 33.72 19.76
C ASN A 653 -10.00 33.22 19.20
N ASP A 654 -10.05 31.99 18.65
CA ASP A 654 -11.29 31.46 18.08
C ASP A 654 -12.35 31.25 19.17
N VAL A 655 -11.94 30.72 20.32
CA VAL A 655 -12.82 30.49 21.47
C VAL A 655 -13.32 31.81 22.07
N ASN A 656 -12.42 32.79 22.23
CA ASN A 656 -12.74 34.10 22.78
C ASN A 656 -13.74 34.88 21.90
N VAL A 657 -13.59 34.76 20.58
CA VAL A 657 -14.43 35.51 19.63
C VAL A 657 -15.70 34.76 19.25
N GLY A 658 -15.68 33.42 19.24
CA GLY A 658 -16.83 32.67 18.77
C GLY A 658 -16.95 31.28 19.36
N LYS A 659 -17.70 31.21 20.47
CA LYS A 659 -18.33 30.03 21.08
C LYS A 659 -17.39 28.85 21.40
N HIS A 660 -16.75 28.24 20.40
CA HIS A 660 -15.86 27.08 20.53
C HIS A 660 -14.84 27.00 19.39
N LEU A 661 -13.76 26.26 19.63
CA LEU A 661 -12.76 25.92 18.61
C LEU A 661 -13.32 24.83 17.69
N MET A 662 -13.30 25.04 16.37
CA MET A 662 -13.75 24.02 15.42
C MET A 662 -12.99 22.71 15.59
N GLY A 663 -13.71 21.61 15.78
CA GLY A 663 -13.11 20.27 15.86
C GLY A 663 -12.79 19.65 14.49
N PRO A 664 -12.04 18.53 14.44
CA PRO A 664 -11.68 17.87 13.18
C PRO A 664 -12.87 17.60 12.27
N ALA A 665 -13.98 17.08 12.81
CA ALA A 665 -15.20 16.80 12.04
C ALA A 665 -15.82 18.06 11.39
N GLU A 666 -15.72 19.23 12.02
CA GLU A 666 -16.22 20.48 11.45
C GLU A 666 -15.30 21.02 10.36
N VAL A 667 -13.99 20.85 10.52
CA VAL A 667 -13.00 21.28 9.53
C VAL A 667 -13.04 20.37 8.30
N LEU A 668 -13.26 19.07 8.46
CA LEU A 668 -13.41 18.10 7.36
C LEU A 668 -14.66 18.35 6.49
N GLN A 669 -15.64 19.12 6.99
CA GLN A 669 -16.81 19.52 6.20
C GLN A 669 -16.54 20.67 5.22
N LEU A 670 -15.39 21.35 5.35
CA LEU A 670 -14.96 22.37 4.39
C LEU A 670 -14.64 21.72 3.04
N ILE A 671 -14.75 22.50 1.95
CA ILE A 671 -14.53 21.99 0.59
C ILE A 671 -13.59 22.94 -0.16
N PRO A 672 -12.42 22.46 -0.61
CA PRO A 672 -11.82 21.16 -0.28
C PRO A 672 -11.61 20.99 1.23
N ALA A 673 -11.53 19.77 1.72
CA ALA A 673 -11.15 19.50 3.11
C ALA A 673 -9.67 19.88 3.30
N PRO A 674 -9.33 20.73 4.28
CA PRO A 674 -7.95 21.13 4.52
C PRO A 674 -7.03 19.94 4.78
N ILE A 675 -5.92 19.88 4.04
CA ILE A 675 -4.90 18.84 4.18
C ILE A 675 -3.74 19.29 5.08
N TYR A 676 -3.65 20.60 5.35
CA TYR A 676 -2.71 21.19 6.29
C TYR A 676 -3.48 21.87 7.43
N ILE A 677 -3.27 21.41 8.65
CA ILE A 677 -3.93 21.94 9.85
C ILE A 677 -2.85 22.59 10.71
N GLN A 678 -3.10 23.81 11.16
CA GLN A 678 -2.15 24.54 11.98
C GLN A 678 -2.82 25.01 13.26
N TYR A 679 -2.18 24.76 14.40
CA TYR A 679 -2.64 25.23 15.69
C TYR A 679 -1.73 26.35 16.22
N GLN A 680 -2.36 27.41 16.73
CA GLN A 680 -1.70 28.55 17.35
C GLN A 680 -2.20 28.82 18.77
#